data_AF-A0A956FI02-F1
#
_entry.id   AF-A0A956FI02-F1
#
_cell.length_a   1.000
_cell.length_b   1.000
_cell.length_c   1.000
_cell.angle_alpha   90.00
_cell.angle_beta   90.00
_cell.angle_gamma   90.00
#
_symmetry.space_group_name_H-M   'P 1'
#
loop_
_entity.id
_entity.type
_entity.pdbx_description
1 polymer ?
#
loop_
_entity_poly.entity_id
_entity_poly.type
_entity_poly.pdbx_seq_one_letter_code
_entity_poly.pdbx_strand_id
1 'polypeptide(L)'
;MAARFERLVPSLCLTLLVPPGCAPTRIQLGGGDDDGGGGGTGGTTAGPSPGSLDGSETGGGEGSLGSSTGSVDGCGAPYLAFDVDQAGGWQRSSVASSGPLGPVTAPSRDGSAIECAVESGTSHDARCYRELTSTLELGAVVQRFQLWYDPPTTFADEGAPSVVPAIEVGLDHYGEGAHRRLALQWHNAGAAIAGWRYWDPAAGAWRPTGVAQELEPESWHWLELRGRLTETGVAYERFTVDGQVHSLGGVELGHASAEPGLEGTTVMVQADANASGDPWRLVVDAVDVQACSDLECDDPLTWFPDLDMDGHGDVRGAITACTAPSGYVEASDDCDDDDPLMRPGVAPRGGLDFDPPLVGQILGDVEPTSWDVYVDGHGSMANLSAGGGCAGMDLDYSLVAGPEDDWVVARRELPPTDLGGADFLLVPFAGEEVAPRTLEIKLQDGDGCMTMQSLELVTDLPVCRTAVLRMEGFTVPGAASCGGTTDPSNITAIEIGISEAGAAMTDSGVLGTVSLGPIRFATDAELRRPMTSFECSGPRGDVMARIARRLLLEQRPHGLVPSWYDETPNYNTYTQAMALVVLSLEHARSGNPAYRAGAEALAQRLLAMQGQTVGLGAWSDLYEDDGHGGLQGLPSASVSTVARTVIGLRIFLAHASPADPSPHELAIADAAAWIEAQPDLSSRGTVDLISAYFAMLAAGSPRAASDIAMELMTSRWDAADRYFPMSADGPYLAIDVMCGWGSELLRREGLELEALESCGLAAGIFPVSSFDDAVAGLGDIAGPWQPSVELTGSYAHAGGLGAETVLEQMLALEDPASPGAFPGAVADFEGGPGWNTSMHGISPSSWVYLALHGPGWLRAL
;
A
#
# COMPACT_ATOMS: atom_id res chain seq x y z
N MET A 1 33.38 -13.24 0.55
CA MET A 1 34.34 -14.09 -0.18
C MET A 1 33.81 -15.52 -0.16
N ALA A 2 33.67 -16.11 -1.34
CA ALA A 2 32.88 -17.30 -1.64
C ALA A 2 33.37 -18.57 -0.92
N ALA A 3 32.52 -19.12 -0.04
CA ALA A 3 32.35 -20.56 0.23
C ALA A 3 31.32 -20.73 1.36
N ARG A 4 30.02 -20.80 1.05
CA ARG A 4 28.93 -21.42 1.84
C ARG A 4 27.52 -21.15 1.28
N PHE A 5 27.34 -21.26 -0.04
CA PHE A 5 26.01 -21.24 -0.67
C PHE A 5 25.87 -22.47 -1.58
N GLU A 6 25.77 -23.65 -0.96
CA GLU A 6 25.30 -24.87 -1.60
C GLU A 6 24.59 -25.71 -0.55
N ARG A 7 23.26 -25.52 -0.45
CA ARG A 7 22.24 -26.51 -0.04
C ARG A 7 20.94 -25.74 0.17
N LEU A 8 20.11 -25.68 -0.87
CA LEU A 8 18.64 -25.58 -0.85
C LEU A 8 18.15 -25.41 -2.30
N VAL A 9 17.92 -26.54 -2.98
CA VAL A 9 17.03 -26.62 -4.15
C VAL A 9 16.33 -27.97 -4.06
N PRO A 10 15.00 -28.04 -3.86
CA PRO A 10 14.25 -29.24 -4.19
C PRO A 10 13.89 -29.21 -5.68
N SER A 11 14.05 -30.38 -6.30
CA SER A 11 13.84 -30.64 -7.71
C SER A 11 12.36 -30.60 -8.10
N LEU A 12 11.98 -29.76 -9.07
CA LEU A 12 10.66 -29.84 -9.70
C LEU A 12 10.69 -30.84 -10.87
N CYS A 13 9.96 -31.94 -10.73
CA CYS A 13 9.65 -32.87 -11.84
C CYS A 13 8.53 -32.28 -12.70
N LEU A 14 8.83 -31.94 -13.95
CA LEU A 14 7.82 -31.54 -14.93
C LEU A 14 7.22 -32.80 -15.59
N THR A 15 5.92 -33.06 -15.36
CA THR A 15 5.14 -34.08 -16.07
C THR A 15 4.39 -33.42 -17.22
N LEU A 16 4.77 -33.73 -18.47
CA LEU A 16 4.10 -33.26 -19.69
C LEU A 16 2.89 -34.16 -20.02
N LEU A 17 1.69 -33.58 -20.11
CA LEU A 17 0.51 -34.16 -20.73
C LEU A 17 0.28 -33.51 -22.10
N VAL A 18 0.18 -34.34 -23.13
CA VAL A 18 -0.17 -34.00 -24.52
C VAL A 18 -1.65 -34.33 -24.76
N PRO A 19 -2.36 -33.57 -25.62
CA PRO A 19 -3.39 -34.14 -26.48
C PRO A 19 -3.09 -33.96 -27.99
N PRO A 20 -3.69 -34.79 -28.87
CA PRO A 20 -3.13 -35.15 -30.17
C PRO A 20 -3.84 -34.54 -31.39
N GLY A 21 -3.09 -34.42 -32.50
CA GLY A 21 -3.60 -34.73 -33.85
C GLY A 21 -3.80 -33.60 -34.84
N CYS A 22 -2.85 -33.43 -35.77
CA CYS A 22 -3.04 -33.69 -37.20
C CYS A 22 -1.70 -33.63 -37.97
N ALA A 23 -1.53 -34.55 -38.92
CA ALA A 23 -0.29 -34.90 -39.61
C ALA A 23 0.03 -34.00 -40.83
N PRO A 24 1.28 -34.01 -41.34
CA PRO A 24 1.81 -33.02 -42.29
C PRO A 24 1.82 -33.50 -43.74
N THR A 25 1.90 -32.59 -44.72
CA THR A 25 2.46 -32.91 -46.06
C THR A 25 3.16 -31.70 -46.72
N ARG A 26 4.51 -31.79 -46.72
CA ARG A 26 5.53 -31.45 -47.74
C ARG A 26 5.35 -30.23 -48.68
N ILE A 27 6.44 -29.45 -48.80
CA ILE A 27 7.32 -29.28 -50.00
C ILE A 27 8.67 -28.73 -49.49
N GLN A 28 9.70 -29.57 -49.32
CA GLN A 28 10.91 -29.72 -50.16
C GLN A 28 11.87 -28.51 -50.24
N LEU A 29 12.97 -28.61 -49.49
CA LEU A 29 14.25 -27.92 -49.75
C LEU A 29 15.24 -28.92 -50.32
N GLY A 30 16.07 -28.46 -51.26
CA GLY A 30 17.36 -29.03 -51.63
C GLY A 30 18.26 -27.86 -52.05
N GLY A 31 19.56 -27.83 -51.79
CA GLY A 31 20.42 -28.77 -51.10
C GLY A 31 21.87 -28.29 -51.24
N GLY A 32 22.67 -28.59 -50.22
CA GLY A 32 24.13 -28.83 -50.27
C GLY A 32 25.08 -27.64 -50.31
N ASP A 33 26.31 -27.74 -49.82
CA ASP A 33 27.01 -28.75 -48.99
C ASP A 33 28.36 -28.09 -48.56
N ASP A 34 29.01 -28.71 -47.58
CA ASP A 34 30.46 -28.73 -47.28
C ASP A 34 31.11 -27.71 -46.31
N ASP A 35 31.37 -28.23 -45.08
CA ASP A 35 32.67 -28.41 -44.38
C ASP A 35 33.68 -27.24 -44.24
N GLY A 36 34.35 -26.99 -43.11
CA GLY A 36 34.50 -27.66 -41.82
C GLY A 36 35.72 -27.11 -41.02
N GLY A 37 35.76 -27.33 -39.69
CA GLY A 37 36.94 -27.33 -38.77
C GLY A 37 37.72 -26.01 -38.53
N GLY A 38 38.31 -25.66 -37.37
CA GLY A 38 38.55 -26.30 -36.07
C GLY A 38 39.74 -25.61 -35.36
N GLY A 39 39.72 -25.52 -34.01
CA GLY A 39 40.86 -25.18 -33.10
C GLY A 39 41.28 -23.70 -33.02
N GLY A 40 41.72 -23.09 -31.92
CA GLY A 40 42.13 -23.54 -30.57
C GLY A 40 43.32 -22.68 -30.08
N THR A 41 43.28 -22.21 -28.82
CA THR A 41 44.38 -21.59 -28.00
C THR A 41 44.86 -20.18 -28.44
N GLY A 42 45.27 -19.22 -27.59
CA GLY A 42 45.47 -19.07 -26.16
C GLY A 42 46.38 -17.85 -25.90
N GLY A 43 46.23 -17.15 -24.77
CA GLY A 43 47.35 -16.54 -24.03
C GLY A 43 47.77 -15.07 -24.28
N THR A 44 47.40 -14.23 -23.31
CA THR A 44 48.28 -13.32 -22.51
C THR A 44 48.90 -12.02 -23.07
N THR A 45 48.57 -10.96 -22.32
CA THR A 45 49.43 -9.92 -21.68
C THR A 45 49.79 -8.59 -22.38
N ALA A 46 49.42 -7.54 -21.64
CA ALA A 46 50.15 -6.30 -21.32
C ALA A 46 50.24 -5.16 -22.35
N GLY A 47 49.70 -4.00 -21.95
CA GLY A 47 49.93 -2.68 -22.55
C GLY A 47 51.33 -2.10 -22.24
N PRO A 48 51.57 -0.77 -22.32
CA PRO A 48 50.63 0.35 -22.47
C PRO A 48 50.97 1.39 -23.59
N SER A 49 50.04 2.32 -23.77
CA SER A 49 50.04 3.61 -24.52
C SER A 49 51.22 4.56 -24.15
N PRO A 50 51.35 5.85 -24.63
CA PRO A 50 50.44 6.70 -25.43
C PRO A 50 51.13 7.68 -26.45
N GLY A 51 50.33 8.49 -27.15
CA GLY A 51 50.77 9.70 -27.88
C GLY A 51 49.91 9.98 -29.11
N SER A 52 48.76 10.65 -28.96
CA SER A 52 48.53 12.11 -29.07
C SER A 52 48.55 12.66 -30.50
N LEU A 53 47.43 13.29 -30.87
CA LEU A 53 47.24 14.42 -31.80
C LEU A 53 47.51 14.15 -33.29
N ASP A 54 46.47 14.09 -34.11
CA ASP A 54 46.08 15.19 -35.02
C ASP A 54 44.97 14.77 -36.00
N GLY A 55 44.18 15.75 -36.45
CA GLY A 55 43.83 15.86 -37.88
C GLY A 55 42.60 15.13 -38.42
N SER A 56 41.51 15.90 -38.50
CA SER A 56 40.72 16.19 -39.73
C SER A 56 40.28 15.06 -40.69
N GLU A 57 38.96 15.09 -40.94
CA GLU A 57 38.28 14.84 -42.23
C GLU A 57 38.35 13.44 -42.87
N THR A 58 37.20 12.77 -42.96
CA THR A 58 36.41 12.58 -44.20
C THR A 58 35.53 11.32 -44.13
N GLY A 59 34.28 11.48 -44.56
CA GLY A 59 33.59 10.60 -45.52
C GLY A 59 33.43 9.11 -45.21
N GLY A 60 32.16 8.72 -45.01
CA GLY A 60 31.54 7.72 -45.89
C GLY A 60 31.62 6.25 -45.49
N GLY A 61 30.46 5.72 -45.09
CA GLY A 61 29.96 4.42 -45.53
C GLY A 61 30.61 3.17 -44.95
N GLU A 62 29.95 2.58 -43.96
CA GLU A 62 29.99 1.13 -43.77
C GLU A 62 28.58 0.59 -43.60
N GLY A 63 28.26 -0.42 -44.41
CA GLY A 63 27.15 -1.30 -44.20
C GLY A 63 27.55 -2.45 -43.28
N SER A 64 26.58 -2.81 -42.42
CA SER A 64 26.24 -4.16 -41.96
C SER A 64 27.22 -4.91 -41.07
N LEU A 65 26.79 -5.12 -39.81
CA LEU A 65 26.46 -6.40 -39.15
C LEU A 65 25.95 -5.98 -37.74
N GLY A 66 24.70 -6.15 -37.32
CA GLY A 66 23.84 -7.32 -37.43
C GLY A 66 23.67 -7.92 -36.03
N SER A 67 22.84 -7.32 -35.16
CA SER A 67 22.31 -7.98 -33.96
C SER A 67 20.80 -8.15 -34.13
N SER A 68 20.42 -9.38 -34.44
CA SER A 68 19.06 -9.86 -34.47
C SER A 68 18.53 -10.07 -33.04
N THR A 69 17.42 -9.42 -32.71
CA THR A 69 16.42 -9.95 -31.78
C THR A 69 15.08 -9.82 -32.47
N GLY A 70 14.64 -10.91 -33.09
CA GLY A 70 13.25 -11.06 -33.53
C GLY A 70 12.39 -11.37 -32.31
N SER A 71 11.32 -10.61 -32.14
CA SER A 71 10.17 -11.00 -31.34
C SER A 71 9.28 -11.91 -32.18
N VAL A 72 8.76 -12.97 -31.56
CA VAL A 72 7.51 -13.61 -31.98
C VAL A 72 6.71 -13.91 -30.72
N ASP A 73 5.65 -13.13 -30.57
CA ASP A 73 4.28 -13.43 -30.12
C ASP A 73 3.98 -14.66 -29.25
N GLY A 74 3.10 -14.44 -28.27
CA GLY A 74 2.13 -15.46 -27.85
C GLY A 74 1.25 -15.11 -26.65
N CYS A 75 -0.06 -14.99 -26.91
CA CYS A 75 -1.24 -14.96 -26.02
C CYS A 75 -1.66 -13.57 -25.50
N GLY A 76 -2.89 -13.07 -25.68
CA GLY A 76 -4.12 -13.60 -26.29
C GLY A 76 -5.28 -12.69 -25.89
N ALA A 77 -6.04 -12.21 -26.88
CA ALA A 77 -7.24 -11.39 -26.69
C ALA A 77 -8.37 -12.14 -25.94
N PRO A 78 -9.37 -11.39 -25.41
CA PRO A 78 -10.61 -11.31 -26.17
C PRO A 78 -11.05 -9.86 -26.46
N TYR A 79 -11.44 -9.65 -27.72
CA TYR A 79 -12.02 -8.44 -28.28
C TYR A 79 -13.42 -8.12 -27.72
N LEU A 80 -13.75 -6.83 -27.63
CA LEU A 80 -14.77 -6.16 -28.47
C LEU A 80 -14.79 -4.64 -28.18
N ALA A 81 -13.71 -3.94 -28.51
CA ALA A 81 -13.86 -2.58 -29.03
C ALA A 81 -14.09 -2.74 -30.54
N PHE A 82 -14.96 -1.94 -31.14
CA PHE A 82 -15.03 -1.85 -32.59
C PHE A 82 -13.70 -1.31 -33.09
N ASP A 83 -12.80 -2.22 -33.42
CA ASP A 83 -11.53 -1.96 -34.07
C ASP A 83 -11.86 -1.45 -35.48
N VAL A 84 -11.71 -0.15 -35.68
CA VAL A 84 -11.63 0.41 -37.02
C VAL A 84 -10.20 0.13 -37.49
N ASP A 85 -10.00 -1.07 -38.05
CA ASP A 85 -8.75 -1.63 -38.59
C ASP A 85 -7.66 -0.58 -38.92
N GLN A 86 -6.45 -0.73 -38.39
CA GLN A 86 -5.31 0.18 -38.54
C GLN A 86 -4.61 0.15 -39.93
N ALA A 87 -5.34 0.02 -41.06
CA ALA A 87 -4.71 -0.22 -42.37
C ALA A 87 -4.40 1.03 -43.22
N GLY A 88 -4.86 2.22 -42.84
CA GLY A 88 -4.59 3.46 -43.58
C GLY A 88 -3.58 4.35 -42.85
N GLY A 89 -2.30 4.33 -43.26
CA GLY A 89 -1.32 5.30 -42.75
C GLY A 89 -1.69 6.73 -43.18
N TRP A 90 -1.41 7.73 -42.33
CA TRP A 90 -1.65 9.14 -42.65
C TRP A 90 -1.01 9.55 -43.98
N GLN A 91 -1.74 10.32 -44.77
CA GLN A 91 -1.29 10.84 -46.06
C GLN A 91 -1.24 12.36 -46.04
N ARG A 92 -0.29 12.93 -46.78
CA ARG A 92 -0.27 14.36 -47.11
C ARG A 92 -0.71 14.57 -48.55
N SER A 93 -1.54 15.57 -48.79
CA SER A 93 -1.79 16.15 -50.10
C SER A 93 -1.52 17.66 -50.05
N SER A 94 -0.63 18.12 -50.93
CA SER A 94 -0.33 19.53 -51.15
C SER A 94 -0.01 19.77 -52.62
N VAL A 95 0.10 21.03 -53.03
CA VAL A 95 0.50 21.40 -54.40
C VAL A 95 1.96 20.98 -54.73
N ALA A 96 2.81 20.73 -53.71
CA ALA A 96 4.22 20.40 -53.89
C ALA A 96 4.61 18.93 -53.64
N SER A 97 3.87 18.21 -52.79
CA SER A 97 4.16 16.82 -52.45
C SER A 97 2.90 16.03 -52.03
N SER A 98 2.90 14.73 -52.36
CA SER A 98 1.89 13.76 -51.92
C SER A 98 2.57 12.46 -51.48
N GLY A 99 2.20 11.91 -50.31
CA GLY A 99 2.77 10.66 -49.82
C GLY A 99 2.47 10.36 -48.34
N PRO A 100 2.92 9.19 -47.84
CA PRO A 100 2.68 8.78 -46.46
C PRO A 100 3.43 9.66 -45.45
N LEU A 101 2.82 9.88 -44.30
CA LEU A 101 3.41 10.56 -43.15
C LEU A 101 3.86 9.53 -42.11
N GLY A 102 5.06 9.75 -41.58
CA GLY A 102 5.60 9.01 -40.43
C GLY A 102 5.43 9.80 -39.13
N PRO A 103 5.59 9.13 -37.98
CA PRO A 103 5.52 9.78 -36.68
C PRO A 103 6.66 10.79 -36.47
N VAL A 104 6.41 11.80 -35.62
CA VAL A 104 7.41 12.77 -35.15
C VAL A 104 7.61 12.66 -33.65
N THR A 105 8.86 12.80 -33.18
CA THR A 105 9.24 12.58 -31.77
C THR A 105 9.23 13.83 -30.89
N ALA A 106 9.04 15.02 -31.48
CA ALA A 106 8.92 16.27 -30.73
C ALA A 106 7.94 17.18 -31.48
N PRO A 107 6.91 17.75 -30.82
CA PRO A 107 6.62 17.80 -29.37
C PRO A 107 5.88 16.57 -28.80
N SER A 108 5.74 15.47 -29.56
CA SER A 108 5.10 14.23 -29.10
C SER A 108 5.84 13.61 -27.91
N ARG A 109 5.10 13.05 -26.93
CA ARG A 109 5.68 12.36 -25.77
C ARG A 109 5.74 10.83 -25.92
N ASP A 110 4.88 10.28 -26.75
CA ASP A 110 4.74 8.84 -27.02
C ASP A 110 5.30 8.44 -28.41
N GLY A 111 5.66 9.43 -29.24
CA GLY A 111 6.21 9.24 -30.57
C GLY A 111 5.18 8.84 -31.61
N SER A 112 3.88 9.08 -31.38
CA SER A 112 2.81 8.70 -32.31
C SER A 112 2.24 9.86 -33.14
N ALA A 113 2.54 11.10 -32.78
CA ALA A 113 2.07 12.30 -33.47
C ALA A 113 2.55 12.40 -34.93
N ILE A 114 1.79 13.09 -35.76
CA ILE A 114 2.15 13.40 -37.14
C ILE A 114 2.33 14.90 -37.36
N GLU A 115 3.23 15.27 -38.27
CA GLU A 115 3.44 16.67 -38.66
C GLU A 115 2.78 16.98 -40.01
N CYS A 116 1.87 17.95 -39.99
CA CYS A 116 1.08 18.41 -41.13
C CYS A 116 1.62 19.67 -41.83
N ALA A 117 2.84 20.09 -41.47
CA ALA A 117 3.47 21.37 -41.82
C ALA A 117 3.33 21.84 -43.28
N VAL A 118 3.32 23.16 -43.46
CA VAL A 118 3.31 23.86 -44.76
C VAL A 118 4.76 24.14 -45.20
N GLU A 119 5.17 23.65 -46.37
CA GLU A 119 6.47 23.98 -46.96
C GLU A 119 6.49 25.40 -47.56
N SER A 120 7.58 26.14 -47.33
CA SER A 120 7.75 27.51 -47.83
C SER A 120 7.61 27.60 -49.36
N GLY A 121 6.84 28.56 -49.85
CA GLY A 121 6.73 28.87 -51.29
C GLY A 121 5.65 28.10 -52.06
N THR A 122 4.74 27.41 -51.35
CA THR A 122 3.60 26.73 -51.98
C THR A 122 2.30 27.51 -51.72
N SER A 123 1.48 27.67 -52.75
CA SER A 123 0.20 28.36 -52.63
C SER A 123 -0.90 27.37 -52.27
N HIS A 124 -1.42 27.49 -51.04
CA HIS A 124 -2.66 26.92 -50.50
C HIS A 124 -2.65 25.41 -50.19
N ASP A 125 -3.19 25.11 -49.01
CA ASP A 125 -3.72 23.82 -48.53
C ASP A 125 -2.73 22.66 -48.41
N ALA A 126 -2.00 22.60 -47.28
CA ALA A 126 -1.44 21.34 -46.81
C ALA A 126 -2.55 20.59 -46.05
N ARG A 127 -3.09 19.53 -46.68
CA ARG A 127 -4.08 18.64 -46.06
C ARG A 127 -3.41 17.33 -45.65
N CYS A 128 -3.45 17.05 -44.36
CA CYS A 128 -3.27 15.71 -43.82
C CYS A 128 -4.61 15.01 -43.79
N TYR A 129 -4.63 13.74 -44.20
CA TYR A 129 -5.84 12.95 -44.09
C TYR A 129 -5.54 11.49 -43.85
N ARG A 130 -6.52 10.79 -43.28
CA ARG A 130 -6.51 9.36 -43.06
C ARG A 130 -7.88 8.80 -43.40
N GLU A 131 -7.91 7.81 -44.28
CA GLU A 131 -9.14 7.06 -44.55
C GLU A 131 -9.48 6.17 -43.36
N LEU A 132 -10.75 6.15 -42.96
CA LEU A 132 -11.26 5.22 -41.96
C LEU A 132 -11.55 3.89 -42.66
N THR A 133 -11.06 2.80 -42.07
CA THR A 133 -11.17 1.44 -42.65
C THR A 133 -12.55 0.83 -42.53
N SER A 134 -13.37 1.32 -41.59
CA SER A 134 -14.79 0.99 -41.50
C SER A 134 -15.62 2.15 -42.08
N THR A 135 -16.68 1.80 -42.81
CA THR A 135 -17.62 2.80 -43.32
C THR A 135 -18.49 3.28 -42.17
N LEU A 136 -18.29 4.53 -41.74
CA LEU A 136 -19.09 5.13 -40.69
C LEU A 136 -20.53 5.32 -41.18
N GLU A 137 -21.51 4.75 -40.47
CA GLU A 137 -22.92 4.87 -40.80
C GLU A 137 -23.46 6.29 -40.49
N LEU A 138 -24.59 6.65 -41.09
CA LEU A 138 -25.28 7.89 -40.76
C LEU A 138 -25.77 7.83 -39.31
N GLY A 139 -25.42 8.83 -38.51
CA GLY A 139 -25.67 8.82 -37.07
C GLY A 139 -24.89 9.91 -36.34
N ALA A 140 -24.88 9.83 -35.01
CA ALA A 140 -24.09 10.73 -34.18
C ALA A 140 -22.60 10.38 -34.28
N VAL A 141 -21.77 11.43 -34.37
CA VAL A 141 -20.33 11.32 -34.55
C VAL A 141 -19.62 12.28 -33.61
N VAL A 142 -18.58 11.80 -32.94
CA VAL A 142 -17.64 12.61 -32.16
C VAL A 142 -16.26 12.48 -32.80
N GLN A 143 -15.59 13.61 -33.00
CA GLN A 143 -14.22 13.68 -33.51
C GLN A 143 -13.35 14.38 -32.46
N ARG A 144 -12.21 13.78 -32.10
CA ARG A 144 -11.26 14.32 -31.14
C ARG A 144 -9.87 14.45 -31.75
N PHE A 145 -9.20 15.55 -31.44
CA PHE A 145 -7.87 15.87 -31.94
C PHE A 145 -7.05 16.50 -30.80
N GLN A 146 -5.79 16.09 -30.65
CA GLN A 146 -4.80 16.88 -29.95
C GLN A 146 -3.98 17.65 -30.98
N LEU A 147 -3.89 18.97 -30.84
CA LEU A 147 -3.18 19.85 -31.77
C LEU A 147 -2.07 20.61 -31.06
N TRP A 148 -0.93 20.74 -31.71
CA TRP A 148 0.15 21.64 -31.33
C TRP A 148 0.61 22.42 -32.54
N TYR A 149 0.96 23.69 -32.36
CA TYR A 149 1.51 24.49 -33.45
C TYR A 149 2.55 25.50 -32.95
N ASP A 150 3.48 25.89 -33.82
CA ASP A 150 4.58 26.81 -33.50
C ASP A 150 4.75 27.85 -34.63
N PRO A 151 4.29 29.11 -34.41
CA PRO A 151 4.62 30.22 -35.28
C PRO A 151 5.73 31.12 -34.69
N PRO A 152 6.76 31.49 -35.47
CA PRO A 152 7.72 32.49 -35.06
C PRO A 152 7.09 33.89 -35.22
N THR A 153 7.03 34.64 -34.12
CA THR A 153 6.82 36.11 -34.06
C THR A 153 5.38 36.66 -34.22
N THR A 154 4.82 37.09 -33.08
CA THR A 154 3.77 38.11 -32.82
C THR A 154 2.61 38.28 -33.81
N PHE A 155 1.38 38.13 -33.30
CA PHE A 155 0.12 38.68 -33.82
C PHE A 155 0.30 40.14 -34.25
N ALA A 156 0.43 40.43 -35.54
CA ALA A 156 0.58 41.81 -36.00
C ALA A 156 -0.80 42.48 -36.20
N ASP A 157 -0.92 43.69 -35.66
CA ASP A 157 -2.04 44.62 -35.82
C ASP A 157 -2.50 44.80 -37.29
N GLU A 158 -3.76 45.23 -37.46
CA GLU A 158 -4.47 45.44 -38.74
C GLU A 158 -3.56 45.92 -39.89
N GLY A 159 -3.36 45.05 -40.89
CA GLY A 159 -2.74 45.40 -42.18
C GLY A 159 -1.55 44.55 -42.63
N ALA A 160 -1.04 43.64 -41.80
CA ALA A 160 -0.02 42.67 -42.18
C ALA A 160 -0.61 41.26 -42.42
N PRO A 161 -0.04 40.43 -43.32
CA PRO A 161 -0.47 39.05 -43.51
C PRO A 161 -0.21 38.21 -42.25
N SER A 162 -1.24 37.52 -41.74
CA SER A 162 -1.10 36.54 -40.63
C SER A 162 -0.26 35.34 -41.08
N VAL A 163 0.63 34.85 -40.20
CA VAL A 163 1.47 33.66 -40.43
C VAL A 163 0.62 32.37 -40.35
N VAL A 164 -0.44 32.36 -39.53
CA VAL A 164 -1.43 31.27 -39.44
C VAL A 164 -2.82 31.84 -39.72
N PRO A 165 -3.31 31.82 -40.97
CA PRO A 165 -4.65 32.29 -41.29
C PRO A 165 -5.76 31.37 -40.78
N ALA A 166 -5.59 30.04 -40.82
CA ALA A 166 -6.53 29.11 -40.20
C ALA A 166 -6.00 27.66 -39.98
N ILE A 167 -6.58 26.98 -38.98
CA ILE A 167 -6.42 25.54 -38.73
C ILE A 167 -7.81 24.88 -38.83
N GLU A 168 -7.97 23.91 -39.72
CA GLU A 168 -9.19 23.15 -39.95
C GLU A 168 -9.02 21.70 -39.50
N VAL A 169 -10.01 21.18 -38.79
CA VAL A 169 -10.16 19.77 -38.46
C VAL A 169 -11.55 19.30 -38.86
N GLY A 170 -11.68 18.07 -39.30
CA GLY A 170 -13.00 17.55 -39.62
C GLY A 170 -12.99 16.20 -40.32
N LEU A 171 -14.19 15.84 -40.77
CA LEU A 171 -14.46 14.57 -41.41
C LEU A 171 -15.22 14.78 -42.71
N ASP A 172 -14.74 14.13 -43.76
CA ASP A 172 -15.37 14.02 -45.06
C ASP A 172 -15.98 12.63 -45.19
N HIS A 173 -17.27 12.55 -45.50
CA HIS A 173 -17.98 11.31 -45.76
C HIS A 173 -18.64 11.35 -47.14
N TYR A 174 -18.28 10.37 -47.98
CA TYR A 174 -18.81 10.17 -49.32
C TYR A 174 -19.68 8.91 -49.32
N GLY A 175 -20.94 9.05 -49.73
CA GLY A 175 -21.87 7.92 -49.81
C GLY A 175 -23.20 8.36 -50.39
N GLU A 176 -23.88 7.45 -51.11
CA GLU A 176 -25.20 7.70 -51.73
C GLU A 176 -25.23 8.90 -52.71
N GLY A 177 -24.09 9.26 -53.31
CA GLY A 177 -23.97 10.43 -54.18
C GLY A 177 -23.94 11.78 -53.43
N ALA A 178 -23.83 11.75 -52.10
CA ALA A 178 -23.73 12.92 -51.23
C ALA A 178 -22.33 13.06 -50.61
N HIS A 179 -21.84 14.30 -50.51
CA HIS A 179 -20.64 14.64 -49.76
C HIS A 179 -21.03 15.41 -48.50
N ARG A 180 -20.82 14.76 -47.34
CA ARG A 180 -21.11 15.30 -46.01
C ARG A 180 -19.78 15.67 -45.37
N ARG A 181 -19.59 16.96 -45.10
CA ARG A 181 -18.39 17.47 -44.41
C ARG A 181 -18.78 18.06 -43.06
N LEU A 182 -18.29 17.44 -42.00
CA LEU A 182 -18.44 17.92 -40.63
C LEU A 182 -17.08 18.46 -40.16
N ALA A 183 -16.86 19.75 -40.37
CA ALA A 183 -15.59 20.43 -40.11
C ALA A 183 -15.74 21.68 -39.24
N LEU A 184 -14.69 21.94 -38.46
CA LEU A 184 -14.53 23.11 -37.61
C LEU A 184 -13.19 23.76 -37.95
N GLN A 185 -13.16 25.10 -37.98
CA GLN A 185 -11.95 25.84 -38.28
C GLN A 185 -11.75 26.98 -37.29
N TRP A 186 -10.54 27.04 -36.74
CA TRP A 186 -10.03 28.20 -36.04
C TRP A 186 -9.49 29.18 -37.09
N HIS A 187 -10.09 30.36 -37.18
CA HIS A 187 -9.75 31.35 -38.20
C HIS A 187 -9.26 32.65 -37.57
N ASN A 188 -8.07 33.09 -38.00
CA ASN A 188 -7.38 34.24 -37.43
C ASN A 188 -7.09 35.35 -38.49
N ALA A 189 -7.35 35.12 -39.77
CA ALA A 189 -6.99 36.09 -40.80
C ALA A 189 -7.75 37.43 -40.65
N GLY A 190 -7.02 38.51 -40.34
CA GLY A 190 -7.53 39.88 -40.32
C GLY A 190 -8.48 40.22 -39.17
N ALA A 191 -8.51 39.41 -38.10
CA ALA A 191 -9.35 39.65 -36.92
C ALA A 191 -8.51 40.12 -35.72
N ALA A 192 -9.12 40.91 -34.82
CA ALA A 192 -8.48 41.34 -33.57
C ALA A 192 -8.41 40.22 -32.51
N ILE A 193 -9.30 39.23 -32.61
CA ILE A 193 -9.30 37.98 -31.83
C ILE A 193 -9.74 36.88 -32.81
N ALA A 194 -9.06 35.74 -32.80
CA ALA A 194 -9.42 34.61 -33.64
C ALA A 194 -10.81 34.05 -33.31
N GLY A 195 -11.50 33.53 -34.32
CA GLY A 195 -12.88 33.07 -34.19
C GLY A 195 -13.09 31.67 -34.76
N TRP A 196 -14.00 30.93 -34.15
CA TRP A 196 -14.39 29.60 -34.61
C TRP A 196 -15.48 29.68 -35.67
N ARG A 197 -15.35 28.88 -36.73
CA ARG A 197 -16.34 28.75 -37.81
C ARG A 197 -16.55 27.29 -38.19
N TYR A 198 -17.75 26.95 -38.64
CA TYR A 198 -18.10 25.61 -39.14
C TYR A 198 -18.43 25.64 -40.64
N TRP A 199 -18.30 24.50 -41.31
CA TRP A 199 -18.49 24.40 -42.76
C TRP A 199 -19.96 24.17 -43.12
N ASP A 200 -20.46 24.88 -44.14
CA ASP A 200 -21.76 24.66 -44.78
C ASP A 200 -21.53 23.95 -46.12
N PRO A 201 -21.70 22.61 -46.19
CA PRO A 201 -21.39 21.86 -47.39
C PRO A 201 -22.30 22.21 -48.57
N ALA A 202 -23.59 22.47 -48.34
CA ALA A 202 -24.51 22.88 -49.39
C ALA A 202 -24.19 24.26 -49.98
N ALA A 203 -23.75 25.21 -49.16
CA ALA A 203 -23.36 26.54 -49.63
C ALA A 203 -21.90 26.63 -50.11
N GLY A 204 -21.06 25.64 -49.77
CA GLY A 204 -19.62 25.68 -50.03
C GLY A 204 -18.92 26.84 -49.31
N ALA A 205 -19.32 27.14 -48.08
CA ALA A 205 -18.84 28.32 -47.35
C ALA A 205 -18.72 28.09 -45.83
N TRP A 206 -17.82 28.82 -45.18
CA TRP A 206 -17.70 28.85 -43.72
C TRP A 206 -18.74 29.77 -43.07
N ARG A 207 -19.28 29.34 -41.93
CA ARG A 207 -20.25 30.09 -41.10
C ARG A 207 -19.66 30.37 -39.72
N PRO A 208 -19.78 31.60 -39.19
CA PRO A 208 -19.26 31.92 -37.86
C PRO A 208 -20.06 31.21 -36.76
N THR A 209 -19.37 30.72 -35.73
CA THR A 209 -20.00 30.19 -34.50
C THR A 209 -20.40 31.31 -33.53
N GLY A 210 -19.76 32.47 -33.64
CA GLY A 210 -19.84 33.56 -32.65
C GLY A 210 -18.89 33.41 -31.46
N VAL A 211 -18.11 32.33 -31.38
CA VAL A 211 -17.09 32.10 -30.35
C VAL A 211 -15.76 32.70 -30.80
N ALA A 212 -15.23 33.62 -29.99
CA ALA A 212 -13.90 34.21 -30.16
C ALA A 212 -12.96 33.65 -29.09
N GLN A 213 -11.88 33.01 -29.50
CA GLN A 213 -10.92 32.32 -28.64
C GLN A 213 -9.57 32.20 -29.35
N GLU A 214 -8.49 32.47 -28.63
CA GLU A 214 -7.12 32.23 -29.10
C GLU A 214 -6.67 30.83 -28.67
N LEU A 215 -5.90 30.18 -29.54
CA LEU A 215 -5.08 29.04 -29.16
C LEU A 215 -3.70 29.61 -28.76
N GLU A 216 -3.06 29.00 -27.78
CA GLU A 216 -1.72 29.40 -27.34
C GLU A 216 -0.68 28.67 -28.19
N PRO A 217 0.27 29.38 -28.83
CA PRO A 217 1.33 28.73 -29.57
C PRO A 217 2.23 27.88 -28.64
N GLU A 218 2.93 26.93 -29.23
CA GLU A 218 3.85 26.01 -28.55
C GLU A 218 3.20 25.17 -27.42
N SER A 219 1.86 25.13 -27.36
CA SER A 219 1.08 24.36 -26.38
C SER A 219 0.19 23.33 -27.06
N TRP A 220 -0.07 22.23 -26.36
CA TRP A 220 -1.02 21.21 -26.81
C TRP A 220 -2.45 21.64 -26.45
N HIS A 221 -3.33 21.55 -27.43
CA HIS A 221 -4.75 21.87 -27.30
C HIS A 221 -5.61 20.66 -27.63
N TRP A 222 -6.68 20.48 -26.85
CA TRP A 222 -7.68 19.45 -27.12
C TRP A 222 -8.88 20.04 -27.85
N LEU A 223 -9.24 19.43 -28.98
CA LEU A 223 -10.44 19.76 -29.73
C LEU A 223 -11.38 18.56 -29.81
N GLU A 224 -12.65 18.77 -29.47
CA GLU A 224 -13.73 17.81 -29.73
C GLU A 224 -14.80 18.49 -30.59
N LEU A 225 -15.22 17.85 -31.68
CA LEU A 225 -16.38 18.25 -32.47
C LEU A 225 -17.44 17.14 -32.44
N ARG A 226 -18.63 17.49 -31.95
CA ARG A 226 -19.78 16.59 -31.91
C ARG A 226 -20.87 17.05 -32.88
N GLY A 227 -21.33 16.11 -33.70
CA GLY A 227 -22.39 16.35 -34.67
C GLY A 227 -23.07 15.06 -35.11
N ARG A 228 -23.87 15.15 -36.18
CA ARG A 228 -24.49 13.99 -36.82
C ARG A 228 -24.32 14.05 -38.33
N LEU A 229 -24.06 12.91 -38.93
CA LEU A 229 -24.25 12.70 -40.37
C LEU A 229 -25.70 12.25 -40.58
N THR A 230 -26.43 12.94 -41.43
CA THR A 230 -27.85 12.67 -41.69
C THR A 230 -28.06 12.39 -43.17
N GLU A 231 -29.18 11.77 -43.54
CA GLU A 231 -29.53 11.57 -44.95
C GLU A 231 -29.47 12.89 -45.73
N THR A 232 -29.97 13.98 -45.13
CA THR A 232 -30.06 15.30 -45.76
C THR A 232 -28.80 16.16 -45.67
N GLY A 233 -27.82 15.80 -44.84
CA GLY A 233 -26.57 16.54 -44.69
C GLY A 233 -25.85 16.33 -43.38
N VAL A 234 -25.57 17.41 -42.65
CA VAL A 234 -24.84 17.39 -41.38
C VAL A 234 -25.58 18.21 -40.32
N ALA A 235 -25.50 17.77 -39.06
CA ALA A 235 -26.01 18.51 -37.91
C ALA A 235 -24.88 18.81 -36.94
N TYR A 236 -24.70 20.08 -36.57
CA TYR A 236 -23.71 20.53 -35.60
C TYR A 236 -24.33 20.65 -34.20
N GLU A 237 -23.81 19.92 -33.22
CA GLU A 237 -24.35 19.94 -31.85
C GLU A 237 -23.53 20.86 -30.92
N ARG A 238 -22.24 20.57 -30.77
CA ARG A 238 -21.31 21.32 -29.91
C ARG A 238 -19.86 21.07 -30.34
N PHE A 239 -18.97 21.95 -29.90
CA PHE A 239 -17.54 21.69 -29.90
C PHE A 239 -16.91 22.05 -28.56
N THR A 240 -15.78 21.44 -28.22
CA THR A 240 -15.03 21.68 -26.99
C THR A 240 -13.60 22.06 -27.34
N VAL A 241 -13.06 23.07 -26.67
CA VAL A 241 -11.65 23.49 -26.78
C VAL A 241 -11.08 23.55 -25.37
N ASP A 242 -10.05 22.75 -25.08
CA ASP A 242 -9.40 22.67 -23.77
C ASP A 242 -10.39 22.53 -22.59
N GLY A 243 -11.38 21.65 -22.77
CA GLY A 243 -12.44 21.40 -21.79
C GLY A 243 -13.56 22.45 -21.75
N GLN A 244 -13.45 23.57 -22.48
CA GLN A 244 -14.53 24.55 -22.59
C GLN A 244 -15.53 24.15 -23.67
N VAL A 245 -16.78 23.90 -23.25
CA VAL A 245 -17.85 23.43 -24.14
C VAL A 245 -18.64 24.60 -24.75
N HIS A 246 -18.78 24.59 -26.07
CA HIS A 246 -19.52 25.57 -26.85
C HIS A 246 -20.66 24.89 -27.62
N SER A 247 -21.90 25.19 -27.25
CA SER A 247 -23.07 24.68 -27.97
C SER A 247 -23.28 25.42 -29.29
N LEU A 248 -23.61 24.68 -30.35
CA LEU A 248 -23.98 25.21 -31.65
C LEU A 248 -25.50 25.17 -31.88
N GLY A 249 -26.28 24.66 -30.92
CA GLY A 249 -27.74 24.70 -30.95
C GLY A 249 -28.41 23.76 -31.95
N GLY A 250 -27.71 22.74 -32.47
CA GLY A 250 -28.28 21.74 -33.38
C GLY A 250 -28.47 22.25 -34.81
N VAL A 251 -27.51 22.99 -35.35
CA VAL A 251 -27.60 23.57 -36.70
C VAL A 251 -27.55 22.45 -37.75
N GLU A 252 -28.65 22.25 -38.47
CA GLU A 252 -28.74 21.30 -39.59
C GLU A 252 -28.49 22.00 -40.94
N LEU A 253 -27.58 21.45 -41.73
CA LEU A 253 -27.17 21.94 -43.05
C LEU A 253 -27.25 20.83 -44.08
N GLY A 254 -27.53 21.19 -45.33
CA GLY A 254 -27.58 20.23 -46.44
C GLY A 254 -26.20 19.68 -46.83
N HIS A 255 -26.14 18.52 -47.49
CA HIS A 255 -24.92 17.99 -48.10
C HIS A 255 -24.58 18.66 -49.45
N ALA A 256 -23.34 18.50 -49.91
CA ALA A 256 -22.95 18.78 -51.29
C ALA A 256 -23.19 17.55 -52.18
N SER A 257 -23.16 17.71 -53.50
CA SER A 257 -23.12 16.57 -54.43
C SER A 257 -21.72 15.94 -54.41
N ALA A 258 -21.62 14.63 -54.20
CA ALA A 258 -20.36 13.91 -54.33
C ALA A 258 -20.00 13.66 -55.80
N GLU A 259 -18.69 13.52 -56.09
CA GLU A 259 -18.26 13.03 -57.40
C GLU A 259 -18.72 11.57 -57.60
N PRO A 260 -19.17 11.19 -58.81
CA PRO A 260 -19.66 9.84 -59.07
C PRO A 260 -18.59 8.77 -58.79
N GLY A 261 -18.90 7.84 -57.88
CA GLY A 261 -18.05 6.68 -57.57
C GLY A 261 -17.10 6.84 -56.37
N LEU A 262 -17.16 7.97 -55.66
CA LEU A 262 -16.49 8.13 -54.36
C LEU A 262 -17.37 7.57 -53.24
N GLU A 263 -16.82 6.65 -52.44
CA GLU A 263 -17.42 6.09 -51.23
C GLU A 263 -16.35 6.02 -50.13
N GLY A 264 -16.75 6.25 -48.86
CA GLY A 264 -15.86 6.13 -47.71
C GLY A 264 -15.84 7.36 -46.80
N THR A 265 -15.12 7.23 -45.69
CA THR A 265 -14.98 8.30 -44.69
C THR A 265 -13.52 8.63 -44.46
N THR A 266 -13.20 9.92 -44.37
CA THR A 266 -11.84 10.43 -44.21
C THR A 266 -11.82 11.46 -43.10
N VAL A 267 -10.92 11.28 -42.12
CA VAL A 267 -10.59 12.33 -41.16
C VAL A 267 -9.49 13.22 -41.75
N MET A 268 -9.60 14.52 -41.56
CA MET A 268 -8.68 15.50 -42.13
C MET A 268 -8.26 16.56 -41.12
N VAL A 269 -7.03 17.01 -41.29
CA VAL A 269 -6.48 18.22 -40.67
C VAL A 269 -5.84 19.05 -41.77
N GLN A 270 -6.18 20.34 -41.83
CA GLN A 270 -5.72 21.24 -42.87
C GLN A 270 -5.19 22.54 -42.25
N ALA A 271 -3.98 22.89 -42.66
CA ALA A 271 -3.38 24.19 -42.40
C ALA A 271 -3.61 25.09 -43.61
N ASP A 272 -4.35 26.18 -43.44
CA ASP A 272 -4.49 27.23 -44.45
C ASP A 272 -3.48 28.34 -44.13
N ALA A 273 -2.57 28.62 -45.06
CA ALA A 273 -1.49 29.61 -44.94
C ALA A 273 -1.37 30.45 -46.23
N ASN A 274 -1.15 31.77 -46.10
CA ASN A 274 -0.89 32.63 -47.25
C ASN A 274 0.57 32.48 -47.70
N ALA A 275 0.76 32.37 -49.02
CA ALA A 275 1.94 31.84 -49.71
C ALA A 275 3.22 32.70 -49.67
N SER A 276 3.39 33.60 -48.68
CA SER A 276 4.55 34.50 -48.63
C SER A 276 5.24 34.61 -47.26
N GLY A 277 4.90 33.75 -46.29
CA GLY A 277 5.48 33.75 -44.94
C GLY A 277 6.45 32.60 -44.66
N ASP A 278 7.08 32.64 -43.48
CA ASP A 278 7.94 31.56 -42.97
C ASP A 278 7.12 30.29 -42.69
N PRO A 279 7.69 29.09 -42.93
CA PRO A 279 7.03 27.82 -42.63
C PRO A 279 6.77 27.68 -41.13
N TRP A 280 5.61 27.14 -40.76
CA TRP A 280 5.22 26.85 -39.38
C TRP A 280 4.79 25.39 -39.25
N ARG A 281 4.86 24.87 -38.03
CA ARG A 281 4.56 23.47 -37.73
C ARG A 281 3.15 23.33 -37.20
N LEU A 282 2.40 22.38 -37.76
CA LEU A 282 1.15 21.86 -37.17
C LEU A 282 1.38 20.39 -36.88
N VAL A 283 1.34 20.01 -35.61
CA VAL A 283 1.50 18.64 -35.14
C VAL A 283 0.17 18.17 -34.57
N VAL A 284 -0.24 16.98 -34.98
CA VAL A 284 -1.53 16.38 -34.62
C VAL A 284 -1.27 15.04 -33.95
N ASP A 285 -1.94 14.81 -32.83
CA ASP A 285 -1.85 13.56 -32.07
C ASP A 285 -3.23 13.11 -31.59
N ALA A 286 -3.32 11.89 -31.07
CA ALA A 286 -4.50 11.30 -30.42
C ALA A 286 -5.81 11.52 -31.20
N VAL A 287 -5.78 11.30 -32.53
CA VAL A 287 -6.95 11.48 -33.40
C VAL A 287 -7.90 10.29 -33.30
N ASP A 288 -9.07 10.56 -32.75
CA ASP A 288 -10.13 9.58 -32.49
C ASP A 288 -11.46 10.02 -33.15
N VAL A 289 -12.15 9.08 -33.78
CA VAL A 289 -13.44 9.30 -34.44
C VAL A 289 -14.38 8.16 -34.07
N GLN A 290 -15.49 8.49 -33.42
CA GLN A 290 -16.43 7.51 -32.87
C GLN A 290 -17.84 7.75 -33.38
N ALA A 291 -18.52 6.67 -33.80
CA ALA A 291 -19.95 6.66 -34.05
C ALA A 291 -20.70 6.34 -32.74
N CYS A 292 -21.71 7.13 -32.37
CA CYS A 292 -22.47 6.96 -31.13
C CYS A 292 -23.86 6.37 -31.41
N SER A 293 -24.23 5.29 -30.71
CA SER A 293 -25.61 4.77 -30.67
C SER A 293 -26.44 5.52 -29.62
N ASP A 294 -27.12 6.57 -30.07
CA ASP A 294 -28.43 7.05 -29.59
C ASP A 294 -28.71 7.34 -28.09
N LEU A 295 -27.72 7.46 -27.18
CA LEU A 295 -27.72 8.45 -26.07
C LEU A 295 -26.52 8.39 -25.09
N GLU A 296 -25.62 7.42 -25.19
CA GLU A 296 -24.43 7.34 -24.33
C GLU A 296 -23.19 7.15 -25.22
N CYS A 297 -22.39 8.20 -25.35
CA CYS A 297 -20.96 8.06 -25.63
C CYS A 297 -20.36 8.37 -24.27
N ASP A 298 -19.84 7.34 -23.59
CA ASP A 298 -19.53 7.30 -22.15
C ASP A 298 -19.03 8.66 -21.64
N ASP A 299 -19.68 9.17 -20.59
CA ASP A 299 -19.09 10.26 -19.83
C ASP A 299 -17.67 9.81 -19.45
N PRO A 300 -16.64 10.63 -19.71
CA PRO A 300 -15.26 10.23 -19.45
C PRO A 300 -15.12 9.73 -17.99
N LEU A 301 -14.78 8.45 -17.84
CA LEU A 301 -14.46 7.88 -16.53
C LEU A 301 -13.05 8.32 -16.13
N THR A 302 -12.83 8.42 -14.83
CA THR A 302 -11.49 8.61 -14.30
C THR A 302 -10.84 7.24 -14.18
N TRP A 303 -9.66 7.09 -14.78
CA TRP A 303 -8.85 5.89 -14.76
C TRP A 303 -7.57 6.18 -13.98
N PHE A 304 -7.11 5.18 -13.24
CA PHE A 304 -5.99 5.24 -12.30
C PHE A 304 -4.91 4.28 -12.77
N PRO A 305 -3.62 4.68 -12.81
CA PRO A 305 -2.54 3.81 -13.24
C PRO A 305 -2.43 2.59 -12.31
N ASP A 306 -2.39 1.40 -12.89
CA ASP A 306 -2.20 0.10 -12.21
C ASP A 306 -0.79 -0.39 -12.55
N LEU A 307 0.18 -0.03 -11.70
CA LEU A 307 1.62 -0.21 -11.99
C LEU A 307 2.08 -1.66 -11.77
N ASP A 308 1.45 -2.39 -10.86
CA ASP A 308 1.78 -3.77 -10.52
C ASP A 308 0.84 -4.81 -11.16
N MET A 309 -0.20 -4.35 -11.86
CA MET A 309 -1.16 -5.12 -12.66
C MET A 309 -2.11 -5.98 -11.84
N ASP A 310 -2.52 -5.50 -10.67
CA ASP A 310 -3.32 -6.25 -9.71
C ASP A 310 -4.85 -5.99 -9.80
N GLY A 311 -5.24 -4.99 -10.61
CA GLY A 311 -6.62 -4.56 -10.83
C GLY A 311 -7.05 -3.29 -10.09
N HIS A 312 -6.19 -2.70 -9.26
CA HIS A 312 -6.38 -1.44 -8.53
C HIS A 312 -5.34 -0.41 -8.99
N GLY A 313 -5.60 0.89 -8.84
CA GLY A 313 -4.62 1.91 -9.26
C GLY A 313 -4.54 3.18 -8.41
N ASP A 314 -3.40 3.88 -8.54
CA ASP A 314 -3.05 5.09 -7.79
C ASP A 314 -3.98 6.26 -8.12
N VAL A 315 -4.52 6.91 -7.08
CA VAL A 315 -5.21 8.19 -7.23
C VAL A 315 -4.35 9.29 -7.86
N ARG A 316 -3.01 9.18 -7.77
CA ARG A 316 -2.05 10.10 -8.37
C ARG A 316 -1.78 9.69 -9.82
N GLY A 317 -1.87 10.67 -10.72
CA GLY A 317 -1.72 10.40 -12.15
C GLY A 317 -3.00 9.92 -12.83
N ALA A 318 -4.14 10.04 -12.15
CA ALA A 318 -5.45 9.80 -12.73
C ALA A 318 -5.66 10.56 -14.04
N ILE A 319 -6.22 9.88 -15.04
CA ILE A 319 -6.57 10.46 -16.33
C ILE A 319 -8.03 10.21 -16.66
N THR A 320 -8.61 11.12 -17.43
CA THR A 320 -10.02 11.06 -17.79
C THR A 320 -10.15 10.58 -19.22
N ALA A 321 -10.78 9.43 -19.44
CA ALA A 321 -10.94 8.80 -20.75
C ALA A 321 -12.27 8.04 -20.85
N CYS A 322 -12.81 7.84 -22.05
CA CYS A 322 -14.04 7.07 -22.24
C CYS A 322 -13.83 5.56 -22.03
N THR A 323 -12.60 5.06 -22.17
CA THR A 323 -12.23 3.64 -22.00
C THR A 323 -10.90 3.53 -21.27
N ALA A 324 -10.70 2.44 -20.52
CA ALA A 324 -9.47 2.14 -19.78
C ALA A 324 -8.22 2.24 -20.68
N PRO A 325 -7.33 3.22 -20.45
CA PRO A 325 -6.00 3.25 -21.06
C PRO A 325 -5.19 2.00 -20.66
N SER A 326 -4.24 1.58 -21.47
CA SER A 326 -3.38 0.43 -21.13
C SER A 326 -2.60 0.69 -19.84
N GLY A 327 -2.68 -0.23 -18.89
CA GLY A 327 -2.05 -0.07 -17.56
C GLY A 327 -2.82 0.88 -16.64
N TYR A 328 -4.10 1.13 -16.89
CA TYR A 328 -4.99 1.89 -16.02
C TYR A 328 -6.27 1.11 -15.75
N VAL A 329 -6.83 1.28 -14.56
CA VAL A 329 -8.07 0.66 -14.08
C VAL A 329 -9.02 1.71 -13.49
N GLU A 330 -10.29 1.36 -13.34
CA GLU A 330 -11.29 2.30 -12.79
C GLU A 330 -11.21 2.37 -11.26
N ALA A 331 -10.70 1.30 -10.64
CA ALA A 331 -10.58 1.15 -9.20
C ALA A 331 -9.44 2.04 -8.68
N SER A 332 -9.78 3.04 -7.86
CA SER A 332 -8.85 4.07 -7.37
C SER A 332 -8.36 3.79 -5.95
N ASP A 333 -8.46 2.55 -5.52
CA ASP A 333 -8.38 2.12 -4.12
C ASP A 333 -7.11 1.33 -3.83
N ASP A 334 -6.12 1.38 -4.73
CA ASP A 334 -4.83 0.75 -4.48
C ASP A 334 -4.14 1.39 -3.27
N CYS A 335 -3.62 0.53 -2.41
CA CYS A 335 -2.90 0.91 -1.22
C CYS A 335 -1.39 0.85 -1.40
N ASP A 336 -0.90 0.10 -2.41
CA ASP A 336 0.52 -0.05 -2.70
C ASP A 336 0.82 -0.44 -4.16
N ASP A 337 0.83 0.53 -5.09
CA ASP A 337 1.04 0.27 -6.55
C ASP A 337 2.39 -0.40 -6.96
N ASP A 338 3.27 -0.73 -6.02
CA ASP A 338 4.50 -1.48 -6.29
C ASP A 338 4.39 -2.97 -5.85
N ASP A 339 3.31 -3.38 -5.20
CA ASP A 339 3.12 -4.72 -4.63
C ASP A 339 1.75 -5.33 -4.98
N PRO A 340 1.68 -6.25 -5.97
CA PRO A 340 0.42 -6.81 -6.48
C PRO A 340 -0.27 -7.76 -5.49
N LEU A 341 0.36 -8.00 -4.33
CA LEU A 341 -0.21 -8.73 -3.22
C LEU A 341 -0.91 -7.83 -2.21
N MET A 342 -0.85 -6.50 -2.28
CA MET A 342 -1.41 -5.60 -1.26
C MET A 342 -2.58 -4.77 -1.81
N ARG A 343 -3.81 -5.27 -1.66
CA ARG A 343 -4.99 -4.63 -2.29
C ARG A 343 -6.29 -4.76 -1.52
N PRO A 344 -7.33 -3.96 -1.85
CA PRO A 344 -8.63 -4.05 -1.21
C PRO A 344 -9.41 -5.33 -1.51
N GLY A 345 -10.37 -5.67 -0.63
CA GLY A 345 -11.40 -6.68 -0.91
C GLY A 345 -10.91 -8.13 -1.04
N VAL A 346 -9.70 -8.44 -0.54
CA VAL A 346 -9.12 -9.79 -0.66
C VAL A 346 -9.57 -10.77 0.42
N ALA A 347 -10.11 -10.27 1.54
CA ALA A 347 -10.70 -11.14 2.56
C ALA A 347 -11.78 -12.04 1.94
N PRO A 348 -11.81 -13.35 2.27
CA PRO A 348 -12.90 -14.22 1.89
C PRO A 348 -14.22 -13.69 2.45
N ARG A 349 -15.30 -13.77 1.65
CA ARG A 349 -16.66 -13.36 2.05
C ARG A 349 -17.07 -14.10 3.33
N GLY A 350 -16.97 -13.42 4.48
CA GLY A 350 -17.15 -13.99 5.80
C GLY A 350 -16.40 -13.26 6.93
N GLY A 351 -15.36 -12.48 6.60
CA GLY A 351 -14.58 -11.71 7.58
C GLY A 351 -13.62 -12.57 8.41
N LEU A 352 -12.77 -11.92 9.23
CA LEU A 352 -12.05 -12.59 10.31
C LEU A 352 -13.08 -13.24 11.24
N ASP A 353 -12.87 -14.51 11.56
CA ASP A 353 -13.58 -15.19 12.64
C ASP A 353 -12.91 -14.72 13.94
N PHE A 354 -13.63 -13.90 14.70
CA PHE A 354 -13.09 -13.13 15.82
C PHE A 354 -13.03 -13.90 17.14
N ASP A 355 -13.47 -15.15 17.12
CA ASP A 355 -13.10 -16.14 18.12
C ASP A 355 -11.92 -16.96 17.55
N PRO A 356 -10.81 -17.13 18.31
CA PRO A 356 -9.79 -18.09 17.91
C PRO A 356 -10.49 -19.45 17.72
N PRO A 357 -10.20 -20.16 16.62
CA PRO A 357 -10.91 -21.38 16.32
C PRO A 357 -10.74 -22.34 17.52
N LEU A 358 -11.85 -22.84 18.08
CA LEU A 358 -11.82 -23.91 19.10
C LEU A 358 -11.46 -25.26 18.45
N VAL A 359 -10.36 -25.27 17.71
CA VAL A 359 -9.72 -26.42 17.04
C VAL A 359 -8.79 -27.14 18.02
N GLY A 360 -8.15 -28.20 17.55
CA GLY A 360 -7.30 -29.02 18.38
C GLY A 360 -8.07 -29.96 19.30
N GLN A 361 -7.32 -30.84 19.95
CA GLN A 361 -7.86 -31.91 20.79
C GLN A 361 -8.01 -31.43 22.23
N ILE A 362 -9.13 -31.83 22.86
CA ILE A 362 -9.44 -31.48 24.24
C ILE A 362 -8.45 -32.20 25.17
N LEU A 363 -7.71 -31.42 25.98
CA LEU A 363 -6.84 -31.89 27.05
C LEU A 363 -7.67 -32.14 28.32
N GLY A 364 -8.61 -33.07 28.16
CA GLY A 364 -9.58 -33.47 29.15
C GLY A 364 -10.78 -32.51 29.35
N ASP A 365 -11.94 -33.10 29.65
CA ASP A 365 -13.21 -32.42 29.94
C ASP A 365 -13.22 -31.59 31.24
N VAL A 366 -13.74 -30.37 31.24
CA VAL A 366 -13.83 -29.48 32.41
C VAL A 366 -15.08 -29.75 33.27
N GLU A 367 -15.38 -31.03 33.53
CA GLU A 367 -16.45 -31.38 34.46
C GLU A 367 -15.95 -31.24 35.91
N PRO A 368 -16.66 -30.54 36.81
CA PRO A 368 -16.21 -30.32 38.19
C PRO A 368 -15.80 -31.59 38.94
N THR A 369 -16.44 -32.72 38.63
CA THR A 369 -16.17 -34.02 39.28
C THR A 369 -14.88 -34.69 38.83
N SER A 370 -14.24 -34.21 37.75
CA SER A 370 -12.96 -34.74 37.27
C SER A 370 -11.75 -33.93 37.74
N TRP A 371 -11.97 -32.93 38.59
CA TRP A 371 -10.93 -32.04 39.11
C TRP A 371 -10.92 -32.10 40.63
N ASP A 372 -9.72 -32.14 41.19
CA ASP A 372 -9.47 -31.99 42.62
C ASP A 372 -9.16 -30.52 42.90
N VAL A 373 -9.64 -30.00 44.03
CA VAL A 373 -9.33 -28.64 44.47
C VAL A 373 -8.69 -28.67 45.83
N TYR A 374 -7.65 -27.87 45.96
CA TYR A 374 -6.98 -27.66 47.23
C TYR A 374 -6.47 -26.23 47.34
N VAL A 375 -6.23 -25.88 48.58
CA VAL A 375 -5.71 -24.61 49.02
C VAL A 375 -4.37 -24.89 49.66
N ASP A 376 -3.38 -24.06 49.36
CA ASP A 376 -2.16 -24.01 50.16
C ASP A 376 -1.88 -22.56 50.56
N GLY A 377 -1.48 -22.41 51.82
CA GLY A 377 -1.58 -21.16 52.57
C GLY A 377 -2.69 -21.13 53.65
N HIS A 378 -3.04 -19.93 54.11
CA HIS A 378 -3.81 -19.71 55.34
C HIS A 378 -5.17 -19.02 55.12
N GLY A 379 -6.26 -19.77 55.29
CA GLY A 379 -7.61 -19.19 55.46
C GLY A 379 -8.45 -19.08 54.19
N SER A 380 -7.95 -19.60 53.07
CA SER A 380 -8.64 -19.55 51.78
C SER A 380 -9.71 -20.63 51.62
N MET A 381 -10.79 -20.31 50.91
CA MET A 381 -11.80 -21.28 50.45
C MET A 381 -11.60 -21.56 48.97
N ALA A 382 -11.94 -22.78 48.54
CA ALA A 382 -11.95 -23.15 47.14
C ALA A 382 -13.01 -24.23 46.89
N ASN A 383 -13.94 -23.98 45.96
CA ASN A 383 -14.97 -24.93 45.57
C ASN A 383 -15.12 -24.95 44.04
N LEU A 384 -15.39 -26.14 43.48
CA LEU A 384 -15.84 -26.26 42.10
C LEU A 384 -17.34 -26.43 42.05
N SER A 385 -17.96 -25.80 41.06
CA SER A 385 -19.36 -26.02 40.76
C SER A 385 -19.59 -26.20 39.26
N ALA A 386 -20.67 -26.92 38.93
CA ALA A 386 -21.15 -27.01 37.57
C ALA A 386 -21.87 -25.69 37.25
N GLY A 387 -21.25 -24.89 36.40
CA GLY A 387 -21.59 -23.50 36.14
C GLY A 387 -20.45 -22.87 35.35
N GLY A 388 -20.70 -21.73 34.70
CA GLY A 388 -19.61 -20.83 34.37
C GLY A 388 -19.55 -20.38 32.93
N GLY A 389 -19.35 -19.08 32.71
CA GLY A 389 -19.52 -18.38 31.44
C GLY A 389 -18.77 -18.92 30.21
N CYS A 390 -17.85 -19.87 30.41
CA CYS A 390 -17.06 -20.54 29.37
C CYS A 390 -17.52 -21.97 29.00
N ALA A 391 -18.72 -22.36 29.40
CA ALA A 391 -19.30 -23.69 29.12
C ALA A 391 -18.49 -24.87 29.70
N GLY A 392 -17.93 -24.71 30.90
CA GLY A 392 -17.19 -25.74 31.62
C GLY A 392 -17.49 -25.79 33.12
N MET A 393 -16.57 -25.27 33.93
CA MET A 393 -16.68 -25.25 35.40
C MET A 393 -16.35 -23.88 35.99
N ASP A 394 -16.91 -23.59 37.16
CA ASP A 394 -16.56 -22.43 37.98
C ASP A 394 -15.67 -22.86 39.13
N LEU A 395 -14.56 -22.14 39.32
CA LEU A 395 -13.70 -22.18 40.49
C LEU A 395 -14.00 -20.96 41.36
N ASP A 396 -14.79 -21.17 42.41
CA ASP A 396 -15.05 -20.17 43.43
C ASP A 396 -13.92 -20.20 44.46
N TYR A 397 -13.28 -19.06 44.71
CA TYR A 397 -12.19 -18.93 45.66
C TYR A 397 -12.35 -17.74 46.60
N SER A 398 -11.64 -17.80 47.72
CA SER A 398 -11.38 -16.63 48.55
C SER A 398 -9.94 -16.68 49.00
N LEU A 399 -9.16 -15.63 48.72
CA LEU A 399 -7.79 -15.48 49.22
C LEU A 399 -7.80 -14.51 50.42
N VAL A 400 -7.09 -14.84 51.48
CA VAL A 400 -6.98 -13.99 52.67
C VAL A 400 -5.62 -13.33 52.68
N ALA A 401 -5.57 -12.00 52.83
CA ALA A 401 -4.30 -11.29 52.92
C ALA A 401 -3.41 -11.86 54.05
N GLY A 402 -2.24 -12.40 53.67
CA GLY A 402 -1.27 -13.05 54.56
C GLY A 402 0.18 -12.66 54.23
N PRO A 403 1.14 -12.95 55.11
CA PRO A 403 2.56 -12.69 54.86
C PRO A 403 3.24 -13.72 53.93
N GLU A 404 2.52 -14.77 53.53
CA GLU A 404 2.96 -15.83 52.61
C GLU A 404 2.01 -15.84 51.40
N ASP A 405 2.47 -16.37 50.26
CA ASP A 405 1.68 -16.46 49.03
C ASP A 405 0.54 -17.48 49.22
N ASP A 406 -0.69 -17.00 49.35
CA ASP A 406 -1.88 -17.86 49.39
C ASP A 406 -2.31 -18.24 47.97
N TRP A 407 -2.63 -19.52 47.76
CA TRP A 407 -3.07 -20.02 46.46
C TRP A 407 -4.27 -20.97 46.53
N VAL A 408 -5.10 -20.87 45.50
CA VAL A 408 -6.14 -21.86 45.19
C VAL A 408 -5.76 -22.56 43.90
N VAL A 409 -5.77 -23.90 43.91
CA VAL A 409 -5.49 -24.70 42.72
C VAL A 409 -6.61 -25.69 42.45
N ALA A 410 -7.04 -25.71 41.18
CA ALA A 410 -7.77 -26.81 40.58
C ALA A 410 -6.79 -27.69 39.82
N ARG A 411 -6.69 -28.95 40.20
CA ARG A 411 -5.80 -29.96 39.61
C ARG A 411 -6.61 -31.04 38.95
N ARG A 412 -6.10 -31.54 37.83
CA ARG A 412 -6.60 -32.73 37.17
C ARG A 412 -5.49 -33.69 36.83
N GLU A 413 -5.69 -34.94 37.24
CA GLU A 413 -4.93 -36.08 36.76
C GLU A 413 -5.40 -36.50 35.35
N LEU A 414 -4.43 -36.77 34.48
CA LEU A 414 -4.60 -37.21 33.12
C LEU A 414 -4.02 -38.64 32.97
N PRO A 415 -4.58 -39.49 32.10
CA PRO A 415 -3.80 -40.61 31.60
C PRO A 415 -2.51 -40.09 30.94
N PRO A 416 -1.41 -40.85 30.91
CA PRO A 416 -0.21 -40.49 30.16
C PRO A 416 -0.55 -39.99 28.75
N THR A 417 -0.35 -38.70 28.52
CA THR A 417 -0.77 -38.00 27.30
C THR A 417 0.45 -37.41 26.62
N ASP A 418 0.63 -37.76 25.35
CA ASP A 418 1.70 -37.23 24.50
C ASP A 418 1.26 -35.91 23.86
N LEU A 419 1.90 -34.82 24.29
CA LEU A 419 1.75 -33.47 23.74
C LEU A 419 3.01 -33.02 22.99
N GLY A 420 3.94 -33.93 22.67
CA GLY A 420 5.20 -33.58 22.01
C GLY A 420 5.06 -33.04 20.58
N GLY A 421 3.86 -33.15 19.98
CA GLY A 421 3.54 -32.57 18.68
C GLY A 421 2.59 -31.36 18.75
N ALA A 422 2.32 -30.82 19.94
CA ALA A 422 1.50 -29.63 20.12
C ALA A 422 2.38 -28.37 20.20
N ASP A 423 1.92 -27.29 19.57
CA ASP A 423 2.63 -26.00 19.56
C ASP A 423 1.98 -25.01 20.55
N PHE A 424 0.67 -25.16 20.80
CA PHE A 424 -0.13 -24.27 21.61
C PHE A 424 -1.06 -25.00 22.59
N LEU A 425 -1.25 -24.41 23.75
CA LEU A 425 -2.29 -24.73 24.72
C LEU A 425 -3.32 -23.59 24.73
N LEU A 426 -4.59 -23.92 24.47
CA LEU A 426 -5.72 -23.01 24.44
C LEU A 426 -6.51 -23.16 25.75
N VAL A 427 -6.59 -22.08 26.53
CA VAL A 427 -7.23 -22.06 27.84
C VAL A 427 -8.35 -21.01 27.85
N PRO A 428 -9.61 -21.41 27.59
CA PRO A 428 -10.75 -20.51 27.72
C PRO A 428 -11.04 -20.22 29.19
N PHE A 429 -11.10 -18.94 29.56
CA PHE A 429 -11.51 -18.52 30.90
C PHE A 429 -12.27 -17.19 30.91
N ALA A 430 -12.99 -16.96 32.00
CA ALA A 430 -13.58 -15.69 32.41
C ALA A 430 -13.41 -15.57 33.93
N GLY A 431 -13.49 -14.38 34.49
CA GLY A 431 -13.51 -14.19 35.93
C GLY A 431 -14.36 -12.99 36.37
N GLU A 432 -14.83 -13.07 37.60
CA GLU A 432 -15.63 -12.04 38.26
C GLU A 432 -14.92 -11.59 39.55
N GLU A 433 -14.01 -10.63 39.45
CA GLU A 433 -13.29 -10.09 40.61
C GLU A 433 -13.20 -8.55 40.59
N VAL A 434 -13.26 -7.94 41.78
CA VAL A 434 -13.11 -6.48 41.96
C VAL A 434 -11.63 -6.08 42.03
N ALA A 435 -10.73 -7.03 42.28
CA ALA A 435 -9.29 -6.83 42.34
C ALA A 435 -8.62 -7.95 41.53
N PRO A 436 -7.96 -7.65 40.40
CA PRO A 436 -7.38 -8.67 39.54
C PRO A 436 -6.27 -9.47 40.24
N ARG A 437 -6.17 -10.76 39.91
CA ARG A 437 -5.20 -11.73 40.43
C ARG A 437 -4.45 -12.42 39.30
N THR A 438 -3.37 -13.11 39.65
CA THR A 438 -2.59 -13.88 38.68
C THR A 438 -3.22 -15.25 38.47
N LEU A 439 -3.39 -15.63 37.20
CA LEU A 439 -3.82 -16.97 36.78
C LEU A 439 -2.59 -17.77 36.34
N GLU A 440 -2.37 -18.93 36.94
CA GLU A 440 -1.24 -19.81 36.66
C GLU A 440 -1.71 -21.08 35.97
N ILE A 441 -1.08 -21.45 34.86
CA ILE A 441 -1.33 -22.70 34.14
C ILE A 441 -0.11 -23.58 34.32
N LYS A 442 -0.27 -24.81 34.80
CA LYS A 442 0.83 -25.74 35.08
C LYS A 442 0.63 -27.08 34.40
N LEU A 443 1.71 -27.63 33.86
CA LEU A 443 1.74 -28.98 33.29
C LEU A 443 2.71 -29.83 34.08
N GLN A 444 2.31 -31.07 34.41
CA GLN A 444 3.16 -32.04 35.10
C GLN A 444 3.39 -33.28 34.23
N ASP A 445 4.64 -33.72 34.08
CA ASP A 445 4.99 -34.96 33.42
C ASP A 445 4.92 -36.20 34.33
N GLY A 446 5.12 -37.38 33.76
CA GLY A 446 5.09 -38.65 34.50
C GLY A 446 6.24 -38.89 35.47
N ASP A 447 7.30 -38.06 35.42
CA ASP A 447 8.37 -38.06 36.42
C ASP A 447 8.04 -37.13 37.61
N GLY A 448 6.92 -36.41 37.54
CA GLY A 448 6.47 -35.47 38.55
C GLY A 448 7.12 -34.09 38.42
N CYS A 449 7.81 -33.81 37.32
CA CYS A 449 8.31 -32.47 37.02
C CYS A 449 7.14 -31.59 36.58
N MET A 450 7.08 -30.36 37.09
CA MET A 450 5.98 -29.43 36.80
C MET A 450 6.54 -28.11 36.30
N THR A 451 6.02 -27.59 35.17
CA THR A 451 6.32 -26.24 34.68
C THR A 451 5.06 -25.37 34.72
N MET A 452 5.24 -24.06 34.82
CA MET A 452 4.17 -23.07 34.90
C MET A 452 4.35 -21.93 33.88
N GLN A 453 3.23 -21.41 33.38
CA GLN A 453 3.14 -20.07 32.80
C GLN A 453 2.10 -19.25 33.57
N SER A 454 2.37 -17.96 33.77
CA SER A 454 1.53 -17.06 34.56
C SER A 454 0.96 -15.95 33.69
N LEU A 455 -0.32 -15.65 33.86
CA LEU A 455 -1.01 -14.49 33.31
C LEU A 455 -1.28 -13.53 34.48
N GLU A 456 -0.55 -12.43 34.53
CA GLU A 456 -0.58 -11.50 35.66
C GLU A 456 -1.84 -10.64 35.64
N LEU A 457 -2.51 -10.52 36.80
CA LEU A 457 -3.64 -9.61 37.01
C LEU A 457 -4.85 -9.82 36.05
N VAL A 458 -5.16 -11.04 35.61
CA VAL A 458 -6.20 -11.29 34.58
C VAL A 458 -7.53 -11.86 35.08
N THR A 459 -7.71 -12.09 36.38
CA THR A 459 -8.94 -12.74 36.90
C THR A 459 -10.20 -11.86 36.90
N ASP A 460 -10.12 -10.60 36.52
CA ASP A 460 -11.23 -9.65 36.43
C ASP A 460 -11.90 -9.62 35.03
N LEU A 461 -11.74 -10.69 34.23
CA LEU A 461 -12.20 -10.75 32.84
C LEU A 461 -13.69 -11.14 32.72
N PRO A 462 -14.63 -10.21 32.46
CA PRO A 462 -16.06 -10.48 32.59
C PRO A 462 -16.67 -11.35 31.46
N VAL A 463 -15.89 -11.66 30.43
CA VAL A 463 -16.32 -12.42 29.25
C VAL A 463 -15.41 -13.59 29.01
N CYS A 464 -15.96 -14.67 28.47
CA CYS A 464 -15.14 -15.82 28.13
C CYS A 464 -14.22 -15.50 26.96
N ARG A 465 -12.92 -15.73 27.17
CA ARG A 465 -11.89 -15.56 26.14
C ARG A 465 -10.84 -16.65 26.28
N THR A 466 -10.13 -16.91 25.19
CA THR A 466 -9.12 -17.99 25.14
C THR A 466 -7.72 -17.42 25.24
N ALA A 467 -6.98 -17.78 26.29
CA ALA A 467 -5.55 -17.59 26.30
C ALA A 467 -4.87 -18.62 25.39
N VAL A 468 -3.95 -18.16 24.55
CA VAL A 468 -3.17 -18.98 23.62
C VAL A 468 -1.73 -19.02 24.12
N LEU A 469 -1.31 -20.13 24.73
CA LEU A 469 -0.01 -20.27 25.38
C LEU A 469 0.90 -21.16 24.53
N ARG A 470 2.13 -20.72 24.24
CA ARG A 470 3.12 -21.55 23.53
C ARG A 470 3.55 -22.72 24.40
N MET A 471 3.59 -23.93 23.82
CA MET A 471 4.06 -25.13 24.51
C MET A 471 5.53 -25.03 24.92
N GLU A 472 6.34 -24.31 24.15
CA GLU A 472 7.75 -24.05 24.45
C GLU A 472 7.94 -23.44 25.85
N GLY A 473 7.04 -22.55 26.27
CA GLY A 473 7.06 -21.93 27.61
C GLY A 473 6.95 -22.92 28.76
N PHE A 474 6.44 -24.13 28.53
CA PHE A 474 6.41 -25.21 29.51
C PHE A 474 7.65 -26.11 29.51
N THR A 475 8.52 -25.95 28.52
CA THR A 475 9.69 -26.82 28.29
C THR A 475 11.03 -26.11 28.43
N VAL A 476 11.04 -24.82 28.77
CA VAL A 476 12.26 -24.02 28.95
C VAL A 476 12.99 -24.40 30.24
N PRO A 477 14.33 -24.56 30.24
CA PRO A 477 15.10 -24.89 31.44
C PRO A 477 14.96 -23.85 32.56
N GLY A 478 14.67 -24.31 33.78
CA GLY A 478 14.56 -23.46 34.98
C GLY A 478 13.14 -22.96 35.28
N ALA A 479 12.18 -23.20 34.40
CA ALA A 479 10.76 -22.95 34.64
C ALA A 479 10.08 -24.09 35.44
N ALA A 480 10.77 -25.23 35.59
CA ALA A 480 10.20 -26.41 36.23
C ALA A 480 10.54 -26.52 37.72
N SER A 481 9.64 -27.13 38.50
CA SER A 481 9.81 -27.47 39.91
C SER A 481 10.91 -28.53 40.13
N CYS A 482 11.26 -29.26 39.07
CA CYS A 482 12.41 -30.14 39.03
C CYS A 482 13.62 -29.40 38.41
N GLY A 483 14.85 -29.82 38.73
CA GLY A 483 16.08 -29.21 38.17
C GLY A 483 16.32 -29.43 36.67
N GLY A 484 15.26 -29.64 35.87
CA GLY A 484 15.26 -29.97 34.45
C GLY A 484 14.10 -29.28 33.69
N THR A 485 13.56 -29.94 32.68
CA THR A 485 12.43 -29.50 31.83
C THR A 485 11.32 -30.54 31.88
N THR A 486 10.05 -30.13 31.83
CA THR A 486 8.91 -31.06 31.76
C THR A 486 8.92 -31.82 30.43
N ASP A 487 8.75 -33.14 30.45
CA ASP A 487 8.67 -34.00 29.26
C ASP A 487 7.27 -33.91 28.61
N PRO A 488 7.14 -33.24 27.44
CA PRO A 488 5.84 -33.07 26.80
C PRO A 488 5.27 -34.39 26.25
N SER A 489 6.08 -35.45 26.11
CA SER A 489 5.60 -36.74 25.58
C SER A 489 4.84 -37.59 26.60
N ASN A 490 4.82 -37.17 27.87
CA ASN A 490 4.22 -37.92 28.96
C ASN A 490 3.62 -37.00 30.02
N ILE A 491 2.72 -36.11 29.61
CA ILE A 491 1.97 -35.25 30.53
C ILE A 491 0.94 -36.09 31.29
N THR A 492 0.92 -35.94 32.61
CA THR A 492 0.07 -36.71 33.53
C THR A 492 -0.82 -35.84 34.41
N ALA A 493 -0.60 -34.52 34.48
CA ALA A 493 -1.56 -33.64 35.13
C ALA A 493 -1.51 -32.21 34.57
N ILE A 494 -2.62 -31.49 34.77
CA ILE A 494 -2.74 -30.05 34.54
C ILE A 494 -3.26 -29.39 35.82
N GLU A 495 -2.73 -28.21 36.15
CA GLU A 495 -3.21 -27.38 37.25
C GLU A 495 -3.54 -25.97 36.76
N ILE A 496 -4.64 -25.43 37.28
CA ILE A 496 -4.99 -24.01 37.19
C ILE A 496 -4.91 -23.43 38.59
N GLY A 497 -3.95 -22.53 38.80
CA GLY A 497 -3.70 -21.84 40.06
C GLY A 497 -4.16 -20.39 40.00
N ILE A 498 -4.59 -19.86 41.14
CA ILE A 498 -4.90 -18.44 41.34
C ILE A 498 -4.08 -17.97 42.53
N SER A 499 -3.26 -16.94 42.33
CA SER A 499 -2.33 -16.40 43.32
C SER A 499 -2.46 -14.87 43.45
N GLU A 500 -2.12 -14.33 44.62
CA GLU A 500 -2.00 -12.88 44.80
C GLU A 500 -0.78 -12.35 44.03
N ALA A 501 -0.96 -11.34 43.19
CA ALA A 501 0.15 -10.63 42.58
C ALA A 501 0.81 -9.68 43.61
N GLY A 502 2.12 -9.83 43.83
CA GLY A 502 3.06 -8.85 44.39
C GLY A 502 2.57 -7.73 45.33
N ALA A 503 2.92 -7.85 46.61
CA ALA A 503 3.08 -6.84 47.67
C ALA A 503 2.11 -5.61 47.70
N ALA A 504 1.08 -5.79 48.54
CA ALA A 504 0.33 -4.78 49.32
C ALA A 504 -1.08 -4.44 48.86
N MET A 505 -2.06 -5.20 49.35
CA MET A 505 -3.43 -4.73 49.57
C MET A 505 -3.96 -5.19 50.93
N THR A 506 -4.85 -4.38 51.51
CA THR A 506 -5.31 -4.40 52.90
C THR A 506 -6.64 -5.15 53.13
N ASP A 507 -7.15 -5.84 52.11
CA ASP A 507 -8.51 -6.35 52.11
C ASP A 507 -8.59 -7.82 52.49
N SER A 508 -9.34 -8.07 53.55
CA SER A 508 -9.59 -9.39 54.11
C SER A 508 -10.65 -10.14 53.29
N GLY A 509 -10.27 -11.21 52.59
CA GLY A 509 -11.18 -12.29 52.19
C GLY A 509 -12.20 -11.94 51.11
N VAL A 510 -11.78 -11.34 50.00
CA VAL A 510 -12.64 -11.14 48.83
C VAL A 510 -12.93 -12.52 48.20
N LEU A 511 -14.20 -12.76 47.85
CA LEU A 511 -14.62 -13.92 47.07
C LEU A 511 -14.46 -13.56 45.58
N GLY A 512 -13.81 -14.43 44.82
CA GLY A 512 -13.71 -14.35 43.37
C GLY A 512 -14.17 -15.66 42.73
N THR A 513 -14.53 -15.60 41.47
CA THR A 513 -14.89 -16.77 40.66
C THR A 513 -14.14 -16.71 39.34
N VAL A 514 -13.50 -17.80 38.94
CA VAL A 514 -12.96 -17.99 37.59
C VAL A 514 -13.70 -19.13 36.90
N SER A 515 -14.37 -18.84 35.79
CA SER A 515 -14.96 -19.83 34.91
C SER A 515 -13.92 -20.36 33.94
N LEU A 516 -13.88 -21.68 33.74
CA LEU A 516 -12.96 -22.37 32.83
C LEU A 516 -13.75 -23.14 31.77
N GLY A 517 -13.34 -23.02 30.52
CA GLY A 517 -13.84 -23.83 29.40
C GLY A 517 -12.93 -25.02 29.07
N PRO A 518 -13.31 -25.87 28.11
CA PRO A 518 -12.50 -27.02 27.71
C PRO A 518 -11.12 -26.61 27.22
N ILE A 519 -10.08 -27.05 27.94
CA ILE A 519 -8.68 -26.81 27.58
C ILE A 519 -8.33 -27.66 26.37
N ARG A 520 -7.62 -27.09 25.39
CA ARG A 520 -7.24 -27.77 24.15
C ARG A 520 -5.76 -27.61 23.88
N PHE A 521 -5.19 -28.55 23.15
CA PHE A 521 -3.90 -28.36 22.52
C PHE A 521 -4.08 -28.29 21.00
N ALA A 522 -3.31 -27.44 20.36
CA ALA A 522 -3.35 -27.21 18.93
C ALA A 522 -1.93 -27.13 18.36
N THR A 523 -1.84 -27.47 17.08
CA THR A 523 -0.66 -27.19 16.26
C THR A 523 -0.76 -25.82 15.63
N ASP A 524 0.37 -25.28 15.23
CA ASP A 524 0.48 -24.08 14.41
C ASP A 524 -0.41 -24.17 13.15
N ALA A 525 -0.33 -25.30 12.45
CA ALA A 525 -1.09 -25.52 11.22
C ALA A 525 -2.61 -25.51 11.42
N GLU A 526 -3.10 -25.81 12.64
CA GLU A 526 -4.53 -25.74 12.97
C GLU A 526 -5.00 -24.31 13.27
N LEU A 527 -4.13 -23.47 13.86
CA LEU A 527 -4.45 -22.08 14.18
C LEU A 527 -4.23 -21.14 12.98
N ARG A 528 -3.23 -21.44 12.14
CA ARG A 528 -2.84 -20.58 11.02
C ARG A 528 -3.97 -20.41 10.00
N ARG A 529 -4.28 -19.15 9.70
CA ARG A 529 -5.20 -18.80 8.61
C ARG A 529 -4.41 -18.69 7.30
N PRO A 530 -4.84 -19.36 6.22
CA PRO A 530 -4.16 -19.25 4.94
C PRO A 530 -4.33 -17.86 4.35
N MET A 531 -3.22 -17.23 3.97
CA MET A 531 -3.19 -15.96 3.26
C MET A 531 -2.49 -16.14 1.91
N THR A 532 -3.01 -15.50 0.88
CA THR A 532 -2.41 -15.48 -0.47
C THR A 532 -1.98 -14.09 -0.91
N SER A 533 -2.29 -13.09 -0.09
CA SER A 533 -2.11 -11.67 -0.35
C SER A 533 -2.41 -10.90 0.94
N PHE A 534 -1.95 -9.67 1.01
CA PHE A 534 -2.27 -8.68 2.02
C PHE A 534 -3.52 -7.89 1.63
N GLU A 535 -4.25 -7.43 2.63
CA GLU A 535 -5.49 -6.69 2.48
C GLU A 535 -5.32 -5.26 2.94
N CYS A 536 -6.01 -4.31 2.32
CA CYS A 536 -5.99 -2.94 2.78
C CYS A 536 -7.34 -2.27 2.59
N SER A 537 -7.59 -1.21 3.36
CA SER A 537 -8.71 -0.31 3.12
C SER A 537 -8.14 0.93 2.44
N GLY A 538 -8.51 1.19 1.18
CA GLY A 538 -8.05 2.39 0.47
C GLY A 538 -8.26 3.70 1.26
N PRO A 539 -7.62 4.80 0.84
CA PRO A 539 -7.47 5.99 1.67
C PRO A 539 -8.78 6.72 2.01
N ARG A 540 -8.98 7.04 3.30
CA ARG A 540 -10.10 7.88 3.79
C ARG A 540 -9.64 9.26 4.22
N GLY A 541 -9.48 10.13 3.22
CA GLY A 541 -8.86 11.44 3.38
C GLY A 541 -9.55 12.40 4.38
N ASP A 542 -10.83 12.19 4.70
CA ASP A 542 -11.57 12.99 5.67
C ASP A 542 -11.26 12.60 7.12
N VAL A 543 -11.18 11.30 7.42
CA VAL A 543 -10.78 10.79 8.74
C VAL A 543 -9.32 11.15 9.02
N MET A 544 -8.45 10.91 8.04
CA MET A 544 -7.02 11.26 8.11
C MET A 544 -6.83 12.75 8.45
N ALA A 545 -7.58 13.63 7.79
CA ALA A 545 -7.54 15.07 8.06
C ALA A 545 -8.02 15.43 9.48
N ARG A 546 -9.03 14.72 10.02
CA ARG A 546 -9.49 14.93 11.40
C ARG A 546 -8.44 14.52 12.42
N ILE A 547 -7.80 13.36 12.24
CA ILE A 547 -6.69 12.89 13.10
C ILE A 547 -5.56 13.91 13.10
N ALA A 548 -5.05 14.28 11.92
CA ALA A 548 -3.94 15.23 11.82
C ALA A 548 -4.30 16.61 12.37
N ARG A 549 -5.55 17.08 12.17
CA ARG A 549 -6.05 18.33 12.75
C ARG A 549 -6.09 18.28 14.27
N ARG A 550 -6.52 17.17 14.86
CA ARG A 550 -6.51 16.98 16.32
C ARG A 550 -5.08 17.08 16.86
N LEU A 551 -4.15 16.31 16.30
CA LEU A 551 -2.75 16.33 16.72
C LEU A 551 -2.15 17.74 16.62
N LEU A 552 -2.47 18.49 15.57
CA LEU A 552 -2.03 19.89 15.44
C LEU A 552 -2.61 20.79 16.55
N LEU A 553 -3.88 20.61 16.92
CA LEU A 553 -4.57 21.46 17.91
C LEU A 553 -4.18 21.13 19.36
N GLU A 554 -3.84 19.87 19.64
CA GLU A 554 -3.43 19.42 20.98
C GLU A 554 -1.95 19.71 21.28
N GLN A 555 -1.17 20.09 20.27
CA GLN A 555 0.25 20.40 20.43
C GLN A 555 0.45 21.58 21.39
N ARG A 556 1.16 21.33 22.50
CA ARG A 556 1.55 22.33 23.49
C ARG A 556 2.99 22.78 23.21
N PRO A 557 3.47 23.88 23.83
CA PRO A 557 4.84 24.32 23.66
C PRO A 557 5.88 23.22 23.91
N HIS A 558 5.60 22.31 24.84
CA HIS A 558 6.49 21.23 25.27
C HIS A 558 6.30 19.90 24.51
N GLY A 559 5.34 19.82 23.59
CA GLY A 559 4.98 18.60 22.87
C GLY A 559 3.53 18.22 23.11
N LEU A 560 3.19 17.00 22.75
CA LEU A 560 1.87 16.40 22.90
C LEU A 560 1.82 15.52 24.15
N VAL A 561 0.78 15.64 24.96
CA VAL A 561 0.61 14.78 26.13
C VAL A 561 0.09 13.42 25.66
N PRO A 562 0.79 12.30 25.95
CA PRO A 562 0.30 10.98 25.63
C PRO A 562 -0.95 10.71 26.47
N SER A 563 -2.07 10.53 25.79
CA SER A 563 -3.41 10.44 26.37
C SER A 563 -3.75 9.04 26.88
N TRP A 564 -2.79 8.36 27.50
CA TRP A 564 -2.93 7.11 28.26
C TRP A 564 -2.16 7.16 29.60
N TYR A 565 -1.81 8.37 30.04
CA TYR A 565 -1.25 8.60 31.37
C TYR A 565 -2.18 9.55 32.12
N ASP A 566 -2.53 9.22 33.36
CA ASP A 566 -3.15 10.18 34.28
C ASP A 566 -2.23 11.40 34.42
N GLU A 567 -2.84 12.58 34.34
CA GLU A 567 -2.19 13.89 34.24
C GLU A 567 -1.13 14.15 35.33
N THR A 568 0.08 13.67 35.09
CA THR A 568 1.36 14.15 35.61
C THR A 568 2.31 14.23 34.41
N PRO A 569 3.04 15.35 34.19
CA PRO A 569 3.42 15.79 32.86
C PRO A 569 4.63 15.01 32.31
N ASN A 570 4.41 13.76 31.91
CA ASN A 570 5.38 12.94 31.19
C ASN A 570 5.00 12.91 29.70
N TYR A 571 5.83 13.51 28.87
CA TYR A 571 5.75 13.41 27.42
C TYR A 571 6.50 12.17 26.96
N ASN A 572 5.90 11.37 26.08
CA ASN A 572 6.51 10.17 25.54
C ASN A 572 7.14 10.44 24.17
N THR A 573 8.43 10.15 24.01
CA THR A 573 9.19 10.47 22.78
C THR A 573 8.68 9.70 21.56
N TYR A 574 8.32 8.42 21.72
CA TYR A 574 7.72 7.62 20.64
C TYR A 574 6.43 8.27 20.11
N THR A 575 5.56 8.76 20.99
CA THR A 575 4.33 9.45 20.55
C THR A 575 4.59 10.75 19.80
N GLN A 576 5.64 11.50 20.17
CA GLN A 576 6.02 12.70 19.43
C GLN A 576 6.50 12.34 18.03
N ALA A 577 7.28 11.26 17.89
CA ALA A 577 7.74 10.77 16.60
C ALA A 577 6.58 10.32 15.71
N MET A 578 5.56 9.66 16.27
CA MET A 578 4.37 9.27 15.52
C MET A 578 3.53 10.46 15.06
N ALA A 579 3.32 11.45 15.92
CA ALA A 579 2.66 12.69 15.52
C ALA A 579 3.46 13.45 14.46
N LEU A 580 4.80 13.42 14.53
CA LEU A 580 5.66 14.00 13.50
C LEU A 580 5.46 13.33 12.13
N VAL A 581 5.38 11.99 12.09
CA VAL A 581 5.07 11.24 10.87
C VAL A 581 3.72 11.67 10.31
N VAL A 582 2.66 11.64 11.11
CA VAL A 582 1.28 11.98 10.68
C VAL A 582 1.22 13.40 10.11
N LEU A 583 1.75 14.40 10.83
CA LEU A 583 1.71 15.79 10.38
C LEU A 583 2.53 16.02 9.09
N SER A 584 3.63 15.28 8.92
CA SER A 584 4.47 15.36 7.71
C SER A 584 3.76 14.75 6.50
N LEU A 585 3.17 13.56 6.66
CA LEU A 585 2.40 12.90 5.60
C LEU A 585 1.14 13.70 5.24
N GLU A 586 0.43 14.22 6.23
CA GLU A 586 -0.78 15.02 5.98
C GLU A 586 -0.42 16.33 5.26
N HIS A 587 0.73 16.94 5.55
CA HIS A 587 1.21 18.07 4.77
C HIS A 587 1.45 17.69 3.31
N ALA A 588 2.15 16.58 3.04
CA ALA A 588 2.40 16.12 1.66
C ALA A 588 1.10 15.82 0.91
N ARG A 589 0.10 15.25 1.60
CA ARG A 589 -1.20 14.91 1.03
C ARG A 589 -2.07 16.13 0.76
N SER A 590 -2.15 17.07 1.71
CA SER A 590 -3.10 18.20 1.66
C SER A 590 -2.50 19.50 1.10
N GLY A 591 -1.18 19.63 1.06
CA GLY A 591 -0.48 20.89 0.78
C GLY A 591 -0.67 21.97 1.85
N ASN A 592 -1.35 21.68 2.97
CA ASN A 592 -1.68 22.68 3.97
C ASN A 592 -0.43 23.04 4.81
N PRO A 593 0.00 24.31 4.85
CA PRO A 593 1.21 24.73 5.55
C PRO A 593 1.09 24.66 7.08
N ALA A 594 -0.11 24.57 7.64
CA ALA A 594 -0.30 24.45 9.08
C ALA A 594 0.25 23.13 9.63
N TYR A 595 0.07 22.02 8.90
CA TYR A 595 0.62 20.71 9.30
C TYR A 595 2.14 20.69 9.21
N ARG A 596 2.70 21.32 8.17
CA ARG A 596 4.14 21.54 8.07
C ARG A 596 4.68 22.30 9.28
N ALA A 597 4.04 23.40 9.67
CA ALA A 597 4.47 24.19 10.83
C ALA A 597 4.41 23.39 12.15
N GLY A 598 3.36 22.57 12.34
CA GLY A 598 3.25 21.66 13.48
C GLY A 598 4.36 20.60 13.50
N ALA A 599 4.63 19.98 12.34
CA ALA A 599 5.72 19.02 12.16
C ALA A 599 7.09 19.66 12.44
N GLU A 600 7.36 20.86 11.92
CA GLU A 600 8.58 21.62 12.20
C GLU A 600 8.76 21.89 13.70
N ALA A 601 7.67 22.22 14.42
CA ALA A 601 7.73 22.44 15.86
C ALA A 601 8.03 21.15 16.66
N LEU A 602 7.49 20.00 16.26
CA LEU A 602 7.83 18.70 16.88
C LEU A 602 9.28 18.29 16.57
N ALA A 603 9.72 18.45 15.32
CA ALA A 603 11.08 18.13 14.90
C ALA A 603 12.12 18.97 15.66
N GLN A 604 11.88 20.29 15.80
CA GLN A 604 12.72 21.17 16.61
C GLN A 604 12.74 20.77 18.09
N ARG A 605 11.61 20.32 18.63
CA ARG A 605 11.54 19.83 20.01
C ARG A 605 12.39 18.57 20.19
N LEU A 606 12.25 17.59 19.29
CA LEU A 606 13.06 16.38 19.32
C LEU A 606 14.55 16.71 19.21
N LEU A 607 14.94 17.59 18.28
CA LEU A 607 16.32 18.07 18.19
C LEU A 607 16.85 18.65 19.50
N ALA A 608 16.06 19.51 20.16
CA ALA A 608 16.47 20.13 21.42
C ALA A 608 16.65 19.11 22.55
N MET A 609 15.95 17.98 22.51
CA MET A 609 15.97 16.93 23.53
C MET A 609 17.10 15.91 23.35
N GLN A 610 17.70 15.81 22.16
CA GLN A 610 18.73 14.81 21.90
C GLN A 610 19.94 15.02 22.83
N GLY A 611 20.36 13.96 23.51
CA GLY A 611 21.56 13.94 24.34
C GLY A 611 21.49 14.63 25.71
N GLN A 612 20.33 15.15 26.14
CA GLN A 612 20.23 15.87 27.42
C GLN A 612 20.47 14.98 28.66
N THR A 613 20.03 13.71 28.65
CA THR A 613 20.11 12.81 29.83
C THR A 613 20.79 11.47 29.54
N VAL A 614 20.58 10.91 28.34
CA VAL A 614 20.90 9.50 28.03
C VAL A 614 22.13 9.32 27.14
N GLY A 615 22.91 10.39 26.95
CA GLY A 615 24.12 10.40 26.12
C GLY A 615 23.88 10.87 24.69
N LEU A 616 24.96 11.31 24.04
CA LEU A 616 24.92 11.88 22.69
C LEU A 616 24.29 10.90 21.69
N GLY A 617 23.45 11.44 20.79
CA GLY A 617 22.74 10.66 19.77
C GLY A 617 21.40 10.07 20.23
N ALA A 618 21.12 9.97 21.52
CA ALA A 618 19.90 9.32 22.02
C ALA A 618 18.86 10.31 22.57
N TRP A 619 17.62 9.82 22.64
CA TRP A 619 16.50 10.48 23.31
C TRP A 619 16.04 9.64 24.49
N SER A 620 15.58 10.31 25.53
CA SER A 620 14.92 9.66 26.64
C SER A 620 13.57 9.11 26.21
N ASP A 621 13.14 7.97 26.75
CA ASP A 621 11.81 7.39 26.47
C ASP A 621 10.69 8.36 26.87
N LEU A 622 10.91 9.05 27.99
CA LEU A 622 10.01 10.04 28.56
C LEU A 622 10.78 11.32 28.90
N TYR A 623 10.09 12.44 28.89
CA TYR A 623 10.59 13.73 29.35
C TYR A 623 9.50 14.55 30.03
N GLU A 624 9.87 15.48 30.90
CA GLU A 624 8.95 16.30 31.70
C GLU A 624 9.33 17.79 31.70
N ASP A 625 8.43 18.65 32.17
CA ASP A 625 8.75 20.04 32.50
C ASP A 625 9.61 20.06 33.77
N ASP A 626 10.76 20.73 33.72
CA ASP A 626 11.69 20.79 34.86
C ASP A 626 11.20 21.69 36.02
N GLY A 627 9.98 22.23 35.92
CA GLY A 627 9.39 23.14 36.91
C GLY A 627 9.95 24.56 36.85
N HIS A 628 10.83 24.84 35.89
CA HIS A 628 11.47 26.11 35.64
C HIS A 628 11.26 26.60 34.20
N GLY A 629 10.38 25.94 33.44
CA GLY A 629 10.07 26.25 32.05
C GLY A 629 11.05 25.64 31.05
N GLY A 630 11.96 24.78 31.50
CA GLY A 630 12.80 23.91 30.69
C GLY A 630 12.19 22.50 30.55
N LEU A 631 12.86 21.64 29.80
CA LEU A 631 12.51 20.23 29.71
C LEU A 631 13.66 19.39 30.23
N GLN A 632 13.30 18.26 30.84
CA GLN A 632 14.26 17.28 31.33
C GLN A 632 13.86 15.88 30.86
N GLY A 633 14.78 15.19 30.18
CA GLY A 633 14.61 13.77 29.86
C GLY A 633 14.80 12.89 31.09
N LEU A 634 14.00 11.83 31.22
CA LEU A 634 14.18 10.80 32.25
C LEU A 634 15.35 9.87 31.89
N PRO A 635 16.04 9.22 32.86
CA PRO A 635 17.26 8.45 32.62
C PRO A 635 16.99 7.05 32.06
N SER A 636 16.17 6.95 31.01
CA SER A 636 15.88 5.72 30.27
C SER A 636 15.85 6.02 28.78
N ALA A 637 16.47 5.16 27.98
CA ALA A 637 16.40 5.19 26.53
C ALA A 637 16.38 3.77 25.97
N SER A 638 15.30 3.42 25.27
CA SER A 638 15.20 2.19 24.50
C SER A 638 15.70 2.38 23.06
N VAL A 639 16.15 1.29 22.44
CA VAL A 639 16.55 1.29 21.03
C VAL A 639 15.35 1.66 20.15
N SER A 640 14.19 1.08 20.42
CA SER A 640 12.97 1.37 19.68
C SER A 640 12.57 2.85 19.75
N THR A 641 12.64 3.53 20.90
CA THR A 641 12.36 4.98 20.98
C THR A 641 13.30 5.79 20.08
N VAL A 642 14.60 5.53 20.17
CA VAL A 642 15.61 6.25 19.36
C VAL A 642 15.38 5.99 17.88
N ALA A 643 15.16 4.73 17.52
CA ALA A 643 14.90 4.30 16.16
C ALA A 643 13.64 4.92 15.55
N ARG A 644 12.52 4.92 16.28
CA ARG A 644 11.25 5.53 15.83
C ARG A 644 11.36 7.05 15.70
N THR A 645 12.20 7.68 16.53
CA THR A 645 12.53 9.11 16.39
C THR A 645 13.30 9.39 15.10
N VAL A 646 14.29 8.54 14.76
CA VAL A 646 15.04 8.64 13.49
C VAL A 646 14.11 8.49 12.29
N ILE A 647 13.22 7.49 12.31
CA ILE A 647 12.22 7.28 11.25
C ILE A 647 11.36 8.52 11.09
N GLY A 648 10.79 9.05 12.18
CA GLY A 648 9.96 10.25 12.15
C GLY A 648 10.68 11.47 11.59
N LEU A 649 11.94 11.69 11.97
CA LEU A 649 12.77 12.78 11.43
C LEU A 649 13.05 12.61 9.93
N ARG A 650 13.30 11.39 9.45
CA ARG A 650 13.51 11.12 8.02
C ARG A 650 12.24 11.39 7.21
N ILE A 651 11.08 10.91 7.67
CA ILE A 651 9.79 11.19 7.03
C ILE A 651 9.50 12.70 7.00
N PHE A 652 9.79 13.40 8.10
CA PHE A 652 9.70 14.86 8.15
C PHE A 652 10.58 15.54 7.09
N LEU A 653 11.84 15.12 6.95
CA LEU A 653 12.74 15.67 5.93
C LEU A 653 12.23 15.42 4.51
N ALA A 654 11.69 14.23 4.24
CA ALA A 654 11.16 13.86 2.92
C ALA A 654 9.91 14.67 2.54
N HIS A 655 9.03 14.96 3.49
CA HIS A 655 7.70 15.49 3.20
C HIS A 655 7.46 16.94 3.61
N ALA A 656 8.13 17.45 4.65
CA ALA A 656 7.95 18.82 5.12
C ALA A 656 9.00 19.81 4.56
N SER A 657 10.15 19.31 4.07
CA SER A 657 11.21 20.09 3.43
C SER A 657 11.58 21.37 4.23
N PRO A 658 12.19 21.24 5.42
CA PRO A 658 12.59 22.39 6.22
C PRO A 658 13.64 23.26 5.50
N ALA A 659 13.70 24.54 5.86
CA ALA A 659 14.63 25.49 5.23
C ALA A 659 16.11 25.12 5.45
N ASP A 660 16.44 24.51 6.59
CA ASP A 660 17.76 23.94 6.88
C ASP A 660 17.60 22.50 7.40
N PRO A 661 17.91 21.48 6.58
CA PRO A 661 17.83 20.08 7.00
C PRO A 661 19.03 19.65 7.85
N SER A 662 20.14 20.41 7.85
CA SER A 662 21.43 19.98 8.40
C SER A 662 21.39 19.55 9.88
N PRO A 663 20.68 20.26 10.79
CA PRO A 663 20.58 19.82 12.18
C PRO A 663 19.86 18.48 12.35
N HIS A 664 18.85 18.23 11.52
CA HIS A 664 18.06 16.99 11.54
C HIS A 664 18.86 15.82 10.97
N GLU A 665 19.61 16.04 9.88
CA GLU A 665 20.52 15.03 9.32
C GLU A 665 21.62 14.66 10.30
N LEU A 666 22.20 15.64 11.01
CA LEU A 666 23.19 15.38 12.05
C LEU A 666 22.60 14.58 13.21
N ALA A 667 21.40 14.94 13.68
CA ALA A 667 20.73 14.21 14.74
C ALA A 667 20.41 12.76 14.34
N ILE A 668 19.98 12.53 13.10
CA ILE A 668 19.77 11.19 12.54
C ILE A 668 21.09 10.39 12.53
N ALA A 669 22.18 10.99 12.06
CA ALA A 669 23.48 10.33 12.01
C ALA A 669 24.03 9.99 13.40
N ASP A 670 23.92 10.92 14.36
CA ASP A 670 24.36 10.69 15.74
C ASP A 670 23.53 9.59 16.43
N ALA A 671 22.23 9.54 16.15
CA ALA A 671 21.34 8.48 16.64
C ALA A 671 21.65 7.12 16.03
N ALA A 672 21.94 7.07 14.74
CA ALA A 672 22.36 5.84 14.07
C ALA A 672 23.66 5.29 14.68
N ALA A 673 24.64 6.17 14.90
CA ALA A 673 25.88 5.82 15.60
C ALA A 673 25.64 5.33 17.04
N TRP A 674 24.67 5.92 17.75
CA TRP A 674 24.29 5.46 19.09
C TRP A 674 23.65 4.06 19.06
N ILE A 675 22.79 3.76 18.08
CA ILE A 675 22.18 2.44 17.89
C ILE A 675 23.26 1.40 17.58
N GLU A 676 24.16 1.68 16.65
CA GLU A 676 25.28 0.78 16.31
C GLU A 676 26.23 0.54 17.50
N ALA A 677 26.35 1.51 18.39
CA ALA A 677 27.17 1.41 19.60
C ALA A 677 26.50 0.63 20.74
N GLN A 678 25.23 0.23 20.61
CA GLN A 678 24.56 -0.52 21.66
C GLN A 678 25.22 -1.88 21.89
N PRO A 679 25.59 -2.22 23.13
CA PRO A 679 26.17 -3.51 23.42
C PRO A 679 25.12 -4.60 23.18
N ASP A 680 25.55 -5.66 22.49
CA ASP A 680 24.82 -6.91 22.31
C ASP A 680 23.36 -6.76 21.86
N LEU A 681 23.19 -6.39 20.59
CA LEU A 681 21.89 -6.39 19.91
C LEU A 681 21.15 -7.74 20.08
N SER A 682 21.88 -8.86 20.19
CA SER A 682 21.30 -10.19 20.39
C SER A 682 20.65 -10.39 21.76
N SER A 683 20.83 -9.47 22.73
CA SER A 683 20.14 -9.46 24.01
C SER A 683 18.87 -8.60 24.03
N ARG A 684 18.59 -7.87 22.95
CA ARG A 684 17.43 -6.96 22.83
C ARG A 684 16.18 -7.70 22.34
N GLY A 685 15.02 -7.12 22.64
CA GLY A 685 13.73 -7.61 22.15
C GLY A 685 13.63 -7.51 20.63
N THR A 686 12.79 -8.35 20.01
CA THR A 686 12.66 -8.40 18.55
C THR A 686 12.17 -7.07 17.97
N VAL A 687 11.24 -6.38 18.64
CA VAL A 687 10.74 -5.06 18.23
C VAL A 687 11.82 -3.97 18.21
N ASP A 688 12.78 -4.02 19.15
CA ASP A 688 13.91 -3.08 19.19
C ASP A 688 14.77 -3.24 17.94
N LEU A 689 15.04 -4.49 17.54
CA LEU A 689 15.85 -4.82 16.37
C LEU A 689 15.14 -4.45 15.06
N ILE A 690 13.85 -4.76 14.92
CA ILE A 690 13.07 -4.36 13.74
C ILE A 690 13.02 -2.83 13.64
N SER A 691 12.82 -2.13 14.77
CA SER A 691 12.86 -0.66 14.78
C SER A 691 14.24 -0.15 14.34
N ALA A 692 15.32 -0.73 14.87
CA ALA A 692 16.69 -0.38 14.51
C ALA A 692 17.00 -0.61 13.02
N TYR A 693 16.50 -1.70 12.43
CA TYR A 693 16.61 -1.98 10.99
C TYR A 693 16.07 -0.81 10.15
N PHE A 694 14.81 -0.41 10.41
CA PHE A 694 14.20 0.71 9.69
C PHE A 694 14.87 2.05 9.98
N ALA A 695 15.38 2.25 11.21
CA ALA A 695 16.16 3.43 11.53
C ALA A 695 17.50 3.49 10.80
N MET A 696 18.17 2.36 10.57
CA MET A 696 19.40 2.31 9.76
C MET A 696 19.11 2.62 8.29
N LEU A 697 18.00 2.13 7.73
CA LEU A 697 17.54 2.53 6.40
C LEU A 697 17.28 4.04 6.33
N ALA A 698 16.50 4.56 7.29
CA ALA A 698 16.23 5.97 7.45
C ALA A 698 17.50 6.82 7.63
N ALA A 699 18.56 6.28 8.22
CA ALA A 699 19.83 6.97 8.37
C ALA A 699 20.72 6.93 7.11
N GLY A 700 20.30 6.23 6.04
CA GLY A 700 21.12 6.02 4.85
C GLY A 700 22.25 5.00 5.06
N SER A 701 22.07 4.06 6.00
CA SER A 701 23.03 3.01 6.38
C SER A 701 22.54 1.61 6.01
N PRO A 702 22.32 1.29 4.72
CA PRO A 702 21.73 0.00 4.30
C PRO A 702 22.59 -1.22 4.67
N ARG A 703 23.91 -1.04 4.87
CA ARG A 703 24.77 -2.12 5.37
C ARG A 703 24.46 -2.48 6.82
N ALA A 704 24.33 -1.48 7.68
CA ALA A 704 23.97 -1.69 9.08
C ALA A 704 22.56 -2.28 9.19
N ALA A 705 21.62 -1.82 8.35
CA ALA A 705 20.30 -2.43 8.23
C ALA A 705 20.41 -3.92 7.85
N SER A 706 21.17 -4.26 6.80
CA SER A 706 21.37 -5.65 6.37
C SER A 706 22.02 -6.52 7.46
N ASP A 707 22.97 -5.99 8.23
CA ASP A 707 23.58 -6.69 9.36
C ASP A 707 22.54 -6.99 10.46
N ILE A 708 21.64 -6.05 10.75
CA ILE A 708 20.54 -6.25 11.71
C ILE A 708 19.51 -7.26 11.18
N ALA A 709 19.15 -7.18 9.90
CA ALA A 709 18.23 -8.15 9.27
C ALA A 709 18.80 -9.57 9.32
N MET A 710 20.09 -9.75 9.04
CA MET A 710 20.76 -11.05 9.18
C MET A 710 20.73 -11.54 10.63
N GLU A 711 20.98 -10.67 11.62
CA GLU A 711 20.88 -11.03 13.03
C GLU A 711 19.45 -11.50 13.36
N LEU A 712 18.42 -10.71 13.02
CA LEU A 712 17.01 -11.09 13.20
C LEU A 712 16.69 -12.46 12.57
N MET A 713 17.06 -12.67 11.31
CA MET A 713 16.76 -13.91 10.60
C MET A 713 17.54 -15.12 11.12
N THR A 714 18.67 -14.92 11.79
CA THR A 714 19.51 -16.01 12.30
C THR A 714 19.27 -16.31 13.78
N SER A 715 18.87 -15.32 14.57
CA SER A 715 18.74 -15.45 16.02
C SER A 715 17.31 -15.26 16.55
N ARG A 716 16.35 -14.88 15.70
CA ARG A 716 14.93 -14.70 16.10
C ARG A 716 13.94 -15.46 15.24
N TRP A 717 14.11 -15.44 13.92
CA TRP A 717 13.15 -16.06 13.02
C TRP A 717 13.02 -17.56 13.27
N ASP A 718 11.81 -18.01 13.61
CA ASP A 718 11.50 -19.43 13.66
C ASP A 718 11.24 -19.91 12.22
N ALA A 719 12.20 -20.63 11.65
CA ALA A 719 12.08 -21.12 10.29
C ALA A 719 11.11 -22.32 10.16
N ALA A 720 10.84 -23.03 11.26
CA ALA A 720 9.90 -24.16 11.26
C ALA A 720 8.46 -23.65 11.34
N ASP A 721 8.21 -22.75 12.29
CA ASP A 721 6.88 -22.20 12.55
C ASP A 721 6.64 -20.87 11.82
N ARG A 722 7.61 -20.35 11.06
CA ARG A 722 7.43 -19.22 10.14
C ARG A 722 6.87 -17.95 10.79
N TYR A 723 7.44 -17.54 11.92
CA TYR A 723 7.09 -16.28 12.60
C TYR A 723 8.27 -15.74 13.45
N PHE A 724 8.13 -14.50 13.96
CA PHE A 724 9.05 -13.92 14.94
C PHE A 724 8.51 -13.98 16.38
N PRO A 725 9.25 -14.55 17.35
CA PRO A 725 8.91 -14.42 18.77
C PRO A 725 9.22 -13.00 19.29
N MET A 726 8.63 -12.61 20.42
CA MET A 726 8.89 -11.31 21.04
C MET A 726 10.37 -11.12 21.44
N SER A 727 11.05 -12.20 21.80
CA SER A 727 12.46 -12.20 22.19
C SER A 727 13.14 -13.52 21.83
N ALA A 728 14.48 -13.57 21.98
CA ALA A 728 15.29 -14.73 21.60
C ALA A 728 14.90 -16.04 22.32
N ASP A 729 14.59 -15.92 23.61
CA ASP A 729 14.43 -17.05 24.53
C ASP A 729 13.05 -17.07 25.21
N GLY A 730 12.12 -16.20 24.78
CA GLY A 730 10.84 -15.98 25.44
C GLY A 730 9.68 -16.67 24.72
N PRO A 731 8.75 -17.33 25.44
CA PRO A 731 7.62 -18.02 24.83
C PRO A 731 6.50 -17.09 24.36
N TYR A 732 6.70 -15.78 24.48
CA TYR A 732 5.68 -14.77 24.21
C TYR A 732 5.65 -14.39 22.73
N LEU A 733 4.43 -14.25 22.21
CA LEU A 733 4.15 -13.74 20.88
C LEU A 733 3.56 -12.34 20.99
N ALA A 734 3.81 -11.51 19.99
CA ALA A 734 3.19 -10.19 19.87
C ALA A 734 2.85 -9.89 18.42
N ILE A 735 1.72 -9.22 18.21
CA ILE A 735 1.18 -8.94 16.88
C ILE A 735 2.07 -7.99 16.07
N ASP A 736 2.75 -7.06 16.75
CA ASP A 736 3.61 -6.05 16.15
C ASP A 736 4.89 -6.65 15.52
N VAL A 737 5.41 -7.74 16.08
CA VAL A 737 6.56 -8.46 15.48
C VAL A 737 6.16 -9.58 14.54
N MET A 738 4.93 -10.10 14.63
CA MET A 738 4.47 -11.17 13.75
C MET A 738 3.88 -10.66 12.44
N CYS A 739 2.95 -9.70 12.51
CA CYS A 739 2.30 -9.17 11.33
C CYS A 739 2.51 -7.67 11.15
N GLY A 740 2.57 -6.85 12.20
CA GLY A 740 2.79 -5.40 12.08
C GLY A 740 4.16 -5.05 11.45
N TRP A 741 5.10 -4.60 12.26
CA TRP A 741 6.46 -4.26 11.81
C TRP A 741 7.25 -5.45 11.24
N GLY A 742 6.97 -6.66 11.73
CA GLY A 742 7.68 -7.85 11.27
C GLY A 742 7.42 -8.20 9.81
N SER A 743 6.17 -8.07 9.35
CA SER A 743 5.84 -8.36 7.95
C SER A 743 6.42 -7.30 7.01
N GLU A 744 6.44 -6.02 7.43
CA GLU A 744 7.05 -4.93 6.67
C GLU A 744 8.55 -5.19 6.45
N LEU A 745 9.26 -5.67 7.49
CA LEU A 745 10.66 -6.07 7.35
C LEU A 745 10.82 -7.23 6.37
N LEU A 746 9.99 -8.27 6.50
CA LEU A 746 10.07 -9.46 5.64
C LEU A 746 9.78 -9.11 4.18
N ARG A 747 8.73 -8.33 3.89
CA ARG A 747 8.41 -7.82 2.55
C ARG A 747 9.57 -7.00 1.99
N ARG A 748 10.18 -6.12 2.79
CA ARG A 748 11.33 -5.31 2.35
C ARG A 748 12.55 -6.14 1.99
N GLU A 749 12.76 -7.27 2.66
CA GLU A 749 13.84 -8.22 2.36
C GLU A 749 13.47 -9.24 1.25
N GLY A 750 12.30 -9.10 0.62
CA GLY A 750 11.84 -9.99 -0.46
C GLY A 750 11.42 -11.38 0.04
N LEU A 751 10.85 -11.45 1.25
CA LEU A 751 10.38 -12.64 1.94
C LEU A 751 8.86 -12.58 2.11
N GLU A 752 8.13 -12.41 1.02
CA GLU A 752 6.68 -12.17 1.04
C GLU A 752 5.91 -13.40 1.54
N LEU A 753 6.38 -14.61 1.25
CA LEU A 753 5.74 -15.83 1.75
C LEU A 753 5.86 -15.95 3.26
N GLU A 754 7.05 -15.68 3.82
CA GLU A 754 7.31 -15.61 5.25
C GLU A 754 6.37 -14.59 5.92
N ALA A 755 6.20 -13.42 5.31
CA ALA A 755 5.33 -12.37 5.79
C ALA A 755 3.85 -12.81 5.81
N LEU A 756 3.35 -13.39 4.72
CA LEU A 756 1.98 -13.92 4.62
C LEU A 756 1.72 -15.03 5.64
N GLU A 757 2.68 -15.95 5.80
CA GLU A 757 2.55 -17.03 6.76
C GLU A 757 2.53 -16.47 8.19
N SER A 758 3.46 -15.61 8.57
CA SER A 758 3.53 -14.99 9.89
C SER A 758 2.25 -14.19 10.22
N CYS A 759 1.74 -13.41 9.26
CA CYS A 759 0.44 -12.72 9.38
C CYS A 759 -0.75 -13.69 9.51
N GLY A 760 -0.71 -14.82 8.79
CA GLY A 760 -1.75 -15.85 8.86
C GLY A 760 -1.81 -16.53 10.22
N LEU A 761 -0.68 -16.72 10.89
CA LEU A 761 -0.66 -17.23 12.27
C LEU A 761 -1.19 -16.17 13.24
N ALA A 762 -0.77 -14.92 13.08
CA ALA A 762 -1.28 -13.80 13.85
C ALA A 762 -2.83 -13.69 13.76
N ALA A 763 -3.39 -13.85 12.56
CA ALA A 763 -4.83 -13.87 12.31
C ALA A 763 -5.57 -15.03 13.01
N GLY A 764 -4.87 -16.05 13.49
CA GLY A 764 -5.43 -17.17 14.23
C GLY A 764 -5.33 -17.04 15.75
N ILE A 765 -4.37 -16.25 16.25
CA ILE A 765 -4.00 -16.20 17.67
C ILE A 765 -4.49 -14.94 18.37
N PHE A 766 -4.40 -13.79 17.70
CA PHE A 766 -4.71 -12.49 18.32
C PHE A 766 -6.15 -11.96 18.16
N PRO A 767 -7.06 -12.53 17.32
CA PRO A 767 -8.43 -12.04 17.26
C PRO A 767 -9.13 -12.06 18.63
N VAL A 768 -9.75 -10.93 18.96
CA VAL A 768 -10.53 -10.72 20.19
C VAL A 768 -11.67 -9.72 19.91
N SER A 769 -12.66 -9.65 20.80
CA SER A 769 -13.75 -8.67 20.76
C SER A 769 -13.88 -7.86 22.05
N SER A 770 -14.62 -6.74 21.98
CA SER A 770 -15.08 -5.99 23.14
C SER A 770 -16.00 -6.85 24.02
N PHE A 771 -16.17 -6.48 25.29
CA PHE A 771 -16.95 -7.27 26.26
C PHE A 771 -18.43 -7.45 25.88
N ASP A 772 -18.99 -6.60 25.02
CA ASP A 772 -20.35 -6.71 24.49
C ASP A 772 -20.39 -7.35 23.09
N ASP A 773 -19.24 -7.83 22.60
CA ASP A 773 -19.01 -8.36 21.26
C ASP A 773 -19.38 -7.40 20.11
N ALA A 774 -19.55 -6.10 20.39
CA ALA A 774 -19.94 -5.11 19.41
C ALA A 774 -18.78 -4.69 18.48
N VAL A 775 -17.53 -4.79 18.96
CA VAL A 775 -16.32 -4.35 18.27
C VAL A 775 -15.32 -5.48 18.28
N ALA A 776 -14.74 -5.78 17.12
CA ALA A 776 -13.71 -6.81 16.99
C ALA A 776 -12.37 -6.22 16.51
N GLY A 777 -11.28 -6.86 16.89
CA GLY A 777 -9.93 -6.45 16.53
C GLY A 777 -8.89 -7.45 17.02
N LEU A 778 -7.69 -6.96 17.29
CA LEU A 778 -6.55 -7.79 17.68
C LEU A 778 -6.08 -7.39 19.08
N GLY A 779 -5.68 -8.40 19.85
CA GLY A 779 -4.94 -8.23 21.10
C GLY A 779 -3.47 -7.85 20.83
N ASP A 780 -2.74 -7.54 21.90
CA ASP A 780 -1.33 -7.15 21.84
C ASP A 780 -0.38 -8.36 21.81
N ILE A 781 -0.24 -8.96 22.98
CA ILE A 781 0.51 -10.19 23.22
C ILE A 781 -0.41 -11.40 23.00
N ALA A 782 0.06 -12.64 23.14
CA ALA A 782 -0.82 -13.81 23.00
C ALA A 782 -1.62 -14.05 24.29
N GLY A 783 -2.93 -13.81 24.25
CA GLY A 783 -3.81 -13.84 25.41
C GLY A 783 -5.10 -13.00 25.27
N PRO A 784 -5.97 -12.99 26.29
CA PRO A 784 -7.39 -12.71 26.12
C PRO A 784 -7.83 -11.31 26.54
N TRP A 785 -7.09 -10.25 26.20
CA TRP A 785 -7.35 -8.94 26.79
C TRP A 785 -8.56 -8.24 26.16
N GLN A 786 -8.38 -7.67 24.98
CA GLN A 786 -9.38 -6.87 24.29
C GLN A 786 -8.75 -6.28 23.02
N PRO A 787 -9.55 -5.74 22.08
CA PRO A 787 -9.00 -5.06 20.92
C PRO A 787 -8.16 -3.85 21.34
N SER A 788 -6.87 -3.89 21.01
CA SER A 788 -5.94 -2.77 21.12
C SER A 788 -5.98 -1.98 19.82
N VAL A 789 -6.36 -0.70 19.86
CA VAL A 789 -6.56 0.11 18.65
C VAL A 789 -5.25 0.40 17.95
N GLU A 790 -4.18 0.67 18.71
CA GLU A 790 -2.84 0.87 18.16
C GLU A 790 -2.36 -0.37 17.40
N LEU A 791 -2.51 -1.54 17.99
CA LEU A 791 -1.96 -2.77 17.42
C LEU A 791 -2.85 -3.38 16.35
N THR A 792 -4.17 -3.24 16.50
CA THR A 792 -5.13 -3.48 15.42
C THR A 792 -4.84 -2.57 14.24
N GLY A 793 -4.54 -1.29 14.48
CA GLY A 793 -4.10 -0.36 13.45
C GLY A 793 -2.79 -0.77 12.79
N SER A 794 -1.79 -1.22 13.57
CA SER A 794 -0.53 -1.75 13.02
C SER A 794 -0.73 -3.02 12.19
N TYR A 795 -1.61 -3.93 12.61
CA TYR A 795 -2.00 -5.11 11.86
C TYR A 795 -2.71 -4.77 10.54
N ALA A 796 -3.68 -3.85 10.61
CA ALA A 796 -4.41 -3.39 9.44
C ALA A 796 -3.48 -2.65 8.47
N HIS A 797 -2.52 -1.90 8.99
CA HIS A 797 -1.50 -1.22 8.21
C HIS A 797 -0.62 -2.20 7.42
N ALA A 798 -0.15 -3.26 8.07
CA ALA A 798 0.62 -4.34 7.44
C ALA A 798 -0.19 -5.19 6.44
N GLY A 799 -1.51 -5.01 6.43
CA GLY A 799 -2.44 -5.70 5.57
C GLY A 799 -2.68 -7.15 5.92
N GLY A 800 -2.76 -7.45 7.22
CA GLY A 800 -3.19 -8.77 7.67
C GLY A 800 -4.58 -9.16 7.17
N LEU A 801 -4.91 -10.45 7.22
CA LEU A 801 -6.23 -10.97 6.85
C LEU A 801 -7.35 -10.23 7.58
N GLY A 802 -8.33 -9.69 6.86
CA GLY A 802 -9.45 -8.90 7.42
C GLY A 802 -9.06 -7.51 7.92
N ALA A 803 -7.91 -6.97 7.49
CA ALA A 803 -7.45 -5.62 7.79
C ALA A 803 -8.54 -4.55 7.57
N GLU A 804 -9.27 -4.60 6.46
CA GLU A 804 -10.35 -3.64 6.18
C GLU A 804 -11.47 -3.75 7.22
N THR A 805 -11.83 -5.00 7.57
CA THR A 805 -12.90 -5.25 8.54
C THR A 805 -12.55 -4.71 9.93
N VAL A 806 -11.35 -5.01 10.43
CA VAL A 806 -10.94 -4.52 11.76
C VAL A 806 -10.71 -3.03 11.75
N LEU A 807 -10.23 -2.44 10.65
CA LEU A 807 -10.09 -1.00 10.57
C LEU A 807 -11.45 -0.31 10.62
N GLU A 808 -12.47 -0.82 9.92
CA GLU A 808 -13.84 -0.29 10.02
C GLU A 808 -14.39 -0.34 11.45
N GLN A 809 -14.10 -1.41 12.19
CA GLN A 809 -14.43 -1.50 13.61
C GLN A 809 -13.71 -0.43 14.43
N MET A 810 -12.42 -0.18 14.16
CA MET A 810 -11.68 0.88 14.83
C MET A 810 -12.20 2.28 14.49
N LEU A 811 -12.58 2.53 13.23
CA LEU A 811 -13.14 3.82 12.79
C LEU A 811 -14.42 4.19 13.55
N ALA A 812 -15.23 3.20 13.91
CA ALA A 812 -16.43 3.39 14.72
C ALA A 812 -16.15 3.87 16.15
N LEU A 813 -14.90 3.75 16.63
CA LEU A 813 -14.46 4.18 17.96
C LEU A 813 -14.02 5.64 18.02
N GLU A 814 -14.07 6.38 16.91
CA GLU A 814 -13.72 7.80 16.89
C GLU A 814 -14.57 8.58 17.91
N ASP A 815 -13.93 9.33 18.80
CA ASP A 815 -14.64 10.13 19.81
C ASP A 815 -15.53 11.20 19.14
N PRO A 816 -16.87 11.14 19.30
CA PRO A 816 -17.76 12.14 18.73
C PRO A 816 -17.53 13.55 19.31
N ALA A 817 -17.00 13.65 20.53
CA ALA A 817 -16.68 14.92 21.19
C ALA A 817 -15.30 15.47 20.80
N SER A 818 -14.39 14.60 20.33
CA SER A 818 -13.04 14.94 19.89
C SER A 818 -12.70 14.24 18.57
N PRO A 819 -13.23 14.71 17.43
CA PRO A 819 -13.03 14.03 16.15
C PRO A 819 -11.53 13.91 15.79
N GLY A 820 -11.13 12.73 15.34
CA GLY A 820 -9.76 12.31 15.12
C GLY A 820 -9.09 11.68 16.34
N ALA A 821 -9.82 11.50 17.45
CA ALA A 821 -9.34 10.82 18.64
C ALA A 821 -9.79 9.36 18.67
N PHE A 822 -8.86 8.46 18.95
CA PHE A 822 -9.13 7.03 19.15
C PHE A 822 -8.59 6.56 20.51
N PRO A 823 -9.33 5.68 21.21
CA PRO A 823 -8.91 5.10 22.50
C PRO A 823 -7.74 4.12 22.33
N GLY A 824 -7.01 3.82 23.40
CA GLY A 824 -5.98 2.77 23.41
C GLY A 824 -6.57 1.37 23.22
N ALA A 825 -7.66 1.09 23.93
CA ALA A 825 -8.45 -0.12 23.80
C ALA A 825 -9.95 0.17 23.98
N VAL A 826 -10.79 -0.81 23.64
CA VAL A 826 -12.25 -0.64 23.57
C VAL A 826 -12.93 -0.67 24.95
N ALA A 827 -12.34 -1.37 25.91
CA ALA A 827 -12.85 -1.54 27.27
C ALA A 827 -11.78 -1.17 28.31
N ASP A 828 -12.23 -0.99 29.55
CA ASP A 828 -11.34 -0.86 30.71
C ASP A 828 -11.04 -2.28 31.23
N PHE A 829 -9.78 -2.70 31.16
CA PHE A 829 -9.32 -4.01 31.64
C PHE A 829 -7.96 -3.86 32.32
N GLU A 830 -7.88 -4.11 33.63
CA GLU A 830 -6.66 -3.91 34.41
C GLU A 830 -5.63 -5.02 34.17
N GLY A 831 -6.06 -6.22 33.75
CA GLY A 831 -5.16 -7.33 33.39
C GLY A 831 -4.42 -7.18 32.07
N GLY A 832 -4.64 -6.08 31.35
CA GLY A 832 -3.93 -5.74 30.13
C GLY A 832 -2.62 -5.01 30.36
N PRO A 833 -1.66 -5.10 29.42
CA PRO A 833 -0.52 -4.19 29.41
C PRO A 833 -0.98 -2.72 29.34
N GLY A 834 -0.12 -1.79 29.77
CA GLY A 834 -0.48 -0.39 30.02
C GLY A 834 -0.97 0.44 28.82
N TRP A 835 -0.96 -0.10 27.60
CA TRP A 835 -1.57 0.50 26.40
C TRP A 835 -3.04 0.10 26.21
N ASN A 836 -3.56 -0.87 26.97
CA ASN A 836 -4.95 -1.31 26.95
C ASN A 836 -5.85 -0.45 27.86
N THR A 837 -5.80 0.87 27.67
CA THR A 837 -6.65 1.83 28.39
C THR A 837 -7.71 2.39 27.44
N SER A 838 -8.92 2.70 27.95
CA SER A 838 -9.94 3.41 27.16
C SER A 838 -9.59 4.88 26.87
N MET A 839 -8.44 5.36 27.33
CA MET A 839 -8.01 6.75 27.15
C MET A 839 -7.56 7.01 25.70
N HIS A 840 -7.88 8.20 25.19
CA HIS A 840 -7.76 8.53 23.76
C HIS A 840 -6.36 8.95 23.31
N GLY A 841 -5.49 7.98 23.04
CA GLY A 841 -4.05 8.14 22.73
C GLY A 841 -3.63 8.88 21.44
N ILE A 842 -2.37 9.36 21.41
CA ILE A 842 -1.67 9.82 20.20
C ILE A 842 -1.34 8.64 19.28
N SER A 843 -0.72 7.59 19.85
CA SER A 843 -0.28 6.43 19.08
C SER A 843 -1.44 5.64 18.44
N PRO A 844 -2.54 5.29 19.16
CA PRO A 844 -3.73 4.68 18.55
C PRO A 844 -4.26 5.49 17.36
N SER A 845 -4.42 6.80 17.54
CA SER A 845 -4.87 7.70 16.47
C SER A 845 -3.87 7.73 15.30
N SER A 846 -2.57 7.67 15.58
CA SER A 846 -1.53 7.67 14.55
C SER A 846 -1.52 6.36 13.75
N TRP A 847 -1.67 5.21 14.40
CA TRP A 847 -1.76 3.92 13.71
C TRP A 847 -3.03 3.78 12.88
N VAL A 848 -4.18 4.32 13.33
CA VAL A 848 -5.38 4.42 12.49
C VAL A 848 -5.10 5.29 11.25
N TYR A 849 -4.39 6.42 11.42
CA TYR A 849 -3.98 7.24 10.27
C TYR A 849 -3.07 6.45 9.31
N LEU A 850 -2.07 5.72 9.82
CA LEU A 850 -1.13 4.96 8.99
C LEU A 850 -1.80 3.77 8.29
N ALA A 851 -2.76 3.10 8.93
CA ALA A 851 -3.57 2.06 8.30
C ALA A 851 -4.38 2.63 7.13
N LEU A 852 -5.02 3.79 7.31
CA LEU A 852 -5.75 4.49 6.24
C LEU A 852 -4.83 5.07 5.16
N HIS A 853 -3.59 5.39 5.49
CA HIS A 853 -2.62 5.89 4.51
C HIS A 853 -2.07 4.76 3.61
N GLY A 854 -2.08 3.51 4.08
CA GLY A 854 -1.45 2.38 3.41
C GLY A 854 0.07 2.29 3.63
N PRO A 855 0.70 1.14 3.31
CA PRO A 855 2.12 0.83 3.59
C PRO A 855 3.13 1.75 2.89
N GLY A 856 2.71 2.46 1.84
CA GLY A 856 3.59 3.33 1.05
C GLY A 856 4.32 4.45 1.80
N TRP A 857 3.95 4.80 3.04
CA TRP A 857 4.66 5.83 3.81
C TRP A 857 6.09 5.44 4.22
N LEU A 858 6.40 4.14 4.27
CA LEU A 858 7.76 3.65 4.50
C LEU A 858 8.63 3.68 3.24
N ARG A 859 8.08 3.92 2.02
CA ARG A 859 8.86 4.00 0.77
C ARG A 859 9.91 5.12 0.77
N ALA A 860 9.74 6.14 1.62
CA ALA A 860 10.72 7.21 1.78
C ALA A 860 12.01 6.76 2.50
N LEU A 861 12.00 5.57 3.14
CA LEU A 861 13.15 4.91 3.74
C LEU A 861 13.78 3.93 2.74
#